data_AF-A0A9P5F4V4-F1
#
_entry.id   AF-A0A9P5F4V4-F1
#
_cell.length_a   1.000
_cell.length_b   1.000
_cell.length_c   1.000
_cell.angle_alpha   90.00
_cell.angle_beta   90.00
_cell.angle_gamma   90.00
#
_symmetry.space_group_name_H-M   'P 1'
#
loop_
_entity.id
_entity.type
_entity.pdbx_description
1 polymer ?
#
loop_
_entity_poly.entity_id
_entity_poly.type
_entity_poly.pdbx_seq_one_letter_code
_entity_poly.pdbx_strand_id
1 'polypeptide(L)'
;MDAIWEYSVDIDAEVAASTGCFTTLPIRIHHRNDLADDATKQSILDWGAYIGDGWEHKSGSSWSPVGNWGAFIFPESLPERLGVITYLANMGNIHDDLCDELPYEEALKEHKSLSQAMEISAVDNRSSSKAAERSMKMKRYISKCLLEAMEIDRPRALRMINTYRSKWLDVMERRDVNEITSLEEYLIFRNLNGGMEAFWSMVEFGMAVDISDQQKTAVRPIFQAAESALVLTNDYWSWDREWRQAQQTEDSRIVNAVHLFMRTQGLSMEQAREAVRQKITDYEQTFARLKAEFLGENPNADLNLKKYIGVCGAIVAGNHYWCANCPRHHAWRDDESLRSDGSFSSSPVRDVAIQSSVSSPGPYTSSVTSHNSYPTTDLALSEPLALTADDNKTSSSSSNRALIAPCQYIRSMPSKGLRSLMVEALDQWLLVDDESLETIKKIIDLLHNSSLILDDIEDNSPLRRGLPATHMIFGQAQSINTANFMFVQAVQLTRTLNNPECQKTLLTELEHLFIGQSWDLYWKFHLQIPTEQEYLEMIDCKTGAMFSLLTRLMVQESSVVTSSETAQSLVKMCHLFGRFFQIRDDYMNLHSNEYSDQKGFCEDLDEGKMSYPLILALRQNPEHQDHIMGIFRQQAANTARNNSAEPPRLPHETKRYIIGLLKSSNAMDFTLKRLKELETAVEQTVVEVEKALGDSNPVMRILLGRLSLRDIVA
;
A
#
# COMPACT_ATOMS: atom_id res chain seq x y z
N MET A 1 -12.42 -22.12 -31.64
CA MET A 1 -11.82 -22.08 -30.29
C MET A 1 -10.40 -21.50 -30.33
N ASP A 2 -9.79 -21.40 -31.50
CA ASP A 2 -8.44 -20.84 -31.72
C ASP A 2 -8.27 -19.34 -31.43
N ALA A 3 -9.34 -18.60 -31.15
CA ALA A 3 -9.30 -17.18 -30.77
C ALA A 3 -9.11 -16.93 -29.26
N ILE A 4 -8.89 -17.98 -28.47
CA ILE A 4 -8.74 -17.90 -27.00
C ILE A 4 -7.27 -17.81 -26.59
N TRP A 5 -6.35 -18.38 -27.38
CA TRP A 5 -4.95 -18.54 -27.04
C TRP A 5 -4.08 -17.63 -27.91
N GLU A 6 -3.35 -16.73 -27.28
CA GLU A 6 -2.48 -15.74 -27.94
C GLU A 6 -1.06 -15.81 -27.38
N TYR A 7 -0.91 -16.03 -26.07
CA TYR A 7 0.37 -15.91 -25.38
C TYR A 7 0.96 -17.23 -24.87
N SER A 8 0.27 -18.37 -25.10
CA SER A 8 0.77 -19.70 -24.73
C SER A 8 0.90 -20.68 -25.88
N VAL A 9 1.69 -21.71 -25.66
CA VAL A 9 1.86 -22.88 -26.54
C VAL A 9 1.46 -24.17 -25.83
N ASP A 10 0.99 -25.17 -26.59
CA ASP A 10 0.68 -26.49 -26.05
C ASP A 10 1.96 -27.25 -25.68
N ILE A 11 1.88 -28.03 -24.59
CA ILE A 11 2.85 -29.06 -24.26
C ILE A 11 2.32 -30.41 -24.72
N ASP A 12 3.20 -31.20 -25.32
CA ASP A 12 2.86 -32.54 -25.80
C ASP A 12 2.44 -33.46 -24.64
N ALA A 13 1.29 -34.12 -24.79
CA ALA A 13 0.70 -34.95 -23.75
C ALA A 13 1.53 -36.21 -23.44
N GLU A 14 2.25 -36.78 -24.43
CA GLU A 14 3.14 -37.91 -24.21
C GLU A 14 4.39 -37.48 -23.44
N VAL A 15 4.93 -36.30 -23.76
CA VAL A 15 6.03 -35.70 -22.99
C VAL A 15 5.61 -35.47 -21.54
N ALA A 16 4.42 -34.92 -21.30
CA ALA A 16 3.92 -34.74 -19.95
C ALA A 16 3.69 -36.06 -19.20
N ALA A 17 3.07 -37.05 -19.85
CA ALA A 17 2.84 -38.37 -19.26
C ALA A 17 4.14 -39.07 -18.87
N SER A 18 5.23 -38.86 -19.61
CA SER A 18 6.55 -39.44 -19.31
C SER A 18 7.13 -39.00 -17.96
N THR A 19 6.66 -37.87 -17.41
CA THR A 19 7.11 -37.36 -16.09
C THR A 19 6.22 -37.85 -14.94
N GLY A 20 5.26 -38.74 -15.21
CA GLY A 20 4.26 -39.18 -14.25
C GLY A 20 3.11 -38.21 -14.03
N CYS A 21 3.06 -37.09 -14.77
CA CYS A 21 1.88 -36.24 -14.83
C CYS A 21 0.71 -37.03 -15.41
N PHE A 22 -0.46 -36.94 -14.79
CA PHE A 22 -1.64 -37.72 -15.18
C PHE A 22 -2.87 -36.85 -15.41
N THR A 23 -2.67 -35.55 -15.65
CA THR A 23 -3.77 -34.66 -16.02
C THR A 23 -4.43 -35.11 -17.33
N THR A 24 -5.75 -34.99 -17.39
CA THR A 24 -6.58 -35.24 -18.55
C THR A 24 -6.86 -33.98 -19.37
N LEU A 25 -6.38 -32.83 -18.88
CA LEU A 25 -6.59 -31.52 -19.48
C LEU A 25 -5.39 -31.09 -20.33
N PRO A 26 -5.59 -30.29 -21.39
CA PRO A 26 -4.49 -29.81 -22.23
C PRO A 26 -3.58 -28.85 -21.45
N ILE A 27 -2.27 -29.11 -21.50
CA ILE A 27 -1.24 -28.34 -20.82
C ILE A 27 -0.76 -27.22 -21.74
N ARG A 28 -0.69 -26.00 -21.22
CA ARG A 28 -0.13 -24.85 -21.94
C ARG A 28 0.87 -24.10 -21.06
N ILE A 29 1.89 -23.54 -21.69
CA ILE A 29 2.88 -22.67 -21.05
C ILE A 29 2.95 -21.34 -21.79
N HIS A 30 3.06 -20.24 -21.05
CA HIS A 30 3.29 -18.93 -21.64
C HIS A 30 4.60 -18.92 -22.45
N HIS A 31 4.59 -18.36 -23.67
CA HIS A 31 5.77 -18.37 -24.55
C HIS A 31 6.93 -17.51 -24.01
N ARG A 32 6.65 -16.59 -23.10
CA ARG A 32 7.63 -15.81 -22.31
C ARG A 32 7.96 -16.42 -20.94
N ASN A 33 8.32 -17.69 -20.91
CA ASN A 33 8.81 -18.32 -19.67
C ASN A 33 10.03 -17.58 -19.08
N ASP A 34 10.84 -16.95 -19.94
CA ASP A 34 11.97 -16.09 -19.55
C ASP A 34 11.56 -14.97 -18.59
N LEU A 35 10.42 -14.30 -18.84
CA LEU A 35 9.94 -13.24 -17.95
C LEU A 35 9.51 -13.78 -16.58
N ALA A 36 8.90 -14.96 -16.54
CA ALA A 36 8.51 -15.60 -15.30
C ALA A 36 9.74 -16.04 -14.48
N ASP A 37 10.77 -16.57 -15.16
CA ASP A 37 12.04 -16.92 -14.53
C ASP A 37 12.77 -15.70 -13.97
N ASP A 38 12.85 -14.61 -14.73
CA ASP A 38 13.51 -13.39 -14.27
C ASP A 38 12.76 -12.72 -13.11
N ALA A 39 11.42 -12.71 -13.15
CA ALA A 39 10.61 -12.23 -12.04
C ALA A 39 10.78 -13.08 -10.76
N THR A 40 10.85 -14.41 -10.91
CA THR A 40 11.10 -15.33 -9.80
C THR A 40 12.48 -15.09 -9.18
N LYS A 41 13.52 -14.99 -10.01
CA LYS A 41 14.89 -14.69 -9.55
C LYS A 41 14.93 -13.35 -8.82
N GLN A 42 14.31 -12.32 -9.40
CA GLN A 42 14.29 -10.99 -8.81
C GLN A 42 13.56 -10.99 -7.46
N SER A 43 12.41 -11.68 -7.36
CA SER A 43 11.68 -11.85 -6.10
C SER A 43 12.53 -12.50 -5.01
N ILE A 44 13.32 -13.52 -5.34
CA ILE A 44 14.22 -14.18 -4.38
C ILE A 44 15.35 -13.25 -3.95
N LEU A 45 15.97 -12.52 -4.89
CA LEU A 45 17.02 -11.56 -4.60
C LEU A 45 16.53 -10.42 -3.71
N ASP A 46 15.36 -9.88 -4.04
CA ASP A 46 14.74 -8.80 -3.27
C ASP A 46 14.31 -9.31 -1.88
N TRP A 47 13.84 -10.55 -1.75
CA TRP A 47 13.62 -11.18 -0.43
C TRP A 47 14.91 -11.18 0.38
N GLY A 48 16.01 -11.73 -0.15
CA GLY A 48 17.30 -11.73 0.56
C GLY A 48 17.80 -10.32 0.93
N ALA A 49 17.59 -9.33 0.06
CA ALA A 49 18.05 -7.95 0.28
C ALA A 49 17.23 -7.19 1.35
N TYR A 50 15.90 -7.34 1.34
CA TYR A 50 15.01 -6.57 2.22
C TYR A 50 14.63 -7.32 3.50
N ILE A 51 14.38 -8.62 3.38
CA ILE A 51 13.98 -9.51 4.47
C ILE A 51 15.23 -10.09 5.16
N GLY A 52 16.08 -10.79 4.40
CA GLY A 52 17.35 -11.34 4.88
C GLY A 52 17.25 -12.37 6.01
N ASP A 53 16.27 -13.28 5.96
CA ASP A 53 16.07 -14.34 6.95
C ASP A 53 16.59 -15.72 6.51
N GLY A 54 17.27 -15.80 5.36
CA GLY A 54 17.87 -17.01 4.83
C GLY A 54 16.93 -17.86 3.97
N TRP A 55 15.64 -17.51 3.88
CA TRP A 55 14.68 -18.23 3.05
C TRP A 55 14.95 -18.09 1.55
N GLU A 56 15.66 -17.03 1.13
CA GLU A 56 16.15 -16.86 -0.23
C GLU A 56 17.04 -18.02 -0.72
N HIS A 57 17.66 -18.77 0.20
CA HIS A 57 18.49 -19.93 -0.11
C HIS A 57 17.71 -21.25 -0.12
N LYS A 58 16.55 -21.28 0.52
CA LYS A 58 15.60 -22.41 0.49
C LYS A 58 14.58 -22.26 -0.64
N SER A 59 14.40 -21.05 -1.16
CA SER A 59 13.39 -20.72 -2.15
C SER A 59 13.85 -21.03 -3.57
N GLY A 60 13.31 -22.11 -4.14
CA GLY A 60 13.22 -22.37 -5.59
C GLY A 60 11.77 -22.59 -6.01
N SER A 61 10.84 -22.01 -5.25
CA SER A 61 9.44 -22.46 -5.14
C SER A 61 8.66 -22.42 -6.44
N SER A 62 9.02 -21.56 -7.40
CA SER A 62 8.36 -21.46 -8.70
C SER A 62 9.17 -22.08 -9.86
N TRP A 63 10.44 -22.44 -9.64
CA TRP A 63 11.28 -22.99 -10.71
C TRP A 63 11.04 -24.49 -10.93
N SER A 64 11.14 -24.95 -12.17
CA SER A 64 11.25 -26.38 -12.50
C SER A 64 12.01 -26.60 -13.82
N PRO A 65 12.52 -27.81 -14.09
CA PRO A 65 13.17 -28.15 -15.36
C PRO A 65 12.25 -28.04 -16.59
N VAL A 66 10.93 -28.06 -16.38
CA VAL A 66 9.93 -28.01 -17.47
C VAL A 66 9.36 -26.60 -17.68
N GLY A 67 9.76 -25.63 -16.87
CA GLY A 67 9.32 -24.24 -16.93
C GLY A 67 9.00 -23.64 -15.55
N ASN A 68 8.85 -22.34 -15.52
CA ASN A 68 8.46 -21.59 -14.34
C ASN A 68 6.97 -21.78 -14.04
N TRP A 69 6.62 -21.92 -12.77
CA TRP A 69 5.24 -22.04 -12.30
C TRP A 69 4.38 -20.86 -12.77
N GLY A 70 4.92 -19.64 -12.72
CA GLY A 70 4.25 -18.43 -13.20
C GLY A 70 3.82 -18.53 -14.67
N ALA A 71 4.65 -19.14 -15.52
CA ALA A 71 4.33 -19.32 -16.94
C ALA A 71 3.24 -20.39 -17.18
N PHE A 72 3.08 -21.35 -16.27
CA PHE A 72 2.03 -22.37 -16.34
C PHE A 72 0.69 -21.90 -15.75
N ILE A 73 0.70 -21.09 -14.70
CA ILE A 73 -0.51 -20.60 -14.03
C ILE A 73 -1.03 -19.28 -14.59
N PHE A 74 -0.21 -18.54 -15.35
CA PHE A 74 -0.62 -17.34 -16.07
C PHE A 74 -0.39 -17.48 -17.59
N PRO A 75 -0.87 -18.57 -18.22
CA PRO A 75 -0.49 -18.94 -19.58
C PRO A 75 -0.95 -17.92 -20.63
N GLU A 76 -2.04 -17.20 -20.37
CA GLU A 76 -2.61 -16.17 -21.24
C GLU A 76 -2.58 -14.78 -20.63
N SER A 77 -1.66 -14.55 -19.68
CA SER A 77 -1.40 -13.18 -19.22
C SER A 77 -0.78 -12.35 -20.34
N LEU A 78 -1.04 -11.05 -20.34
CA LEU A 78 -0.32 -10.12 -21.22
C LEU A 78 1.17 -10.16 -20.85
N PRO A 79 2.10 -10.19 -21.82
CA PRO A 79 3.53 -10.29 -21.55
C PRO A 79 4.05 -9.23 -20.58
N GLU A 80 3.56 -7.99 -20.67
CA GLU A 80 3.92 -6.89 -19.78
C GLU A 80 3.39 -7.03 -18.34
N ARG A 81 2.44 -7.94 -18.09
CA ARG A 81 1.86 -8.21 -16.77
C ARG A 81 2.43 -9.46 -16.11
N LEU A 82 2.96 -10.39 -16.91
CA LEU A 82 3.45 -11.70 -16.45
C LEU A 82 4.52 -11.59 -15.36
N GLY A 83 5.47 -10.66 -15.52
CA GLY A 83 6.54 -10.45 -14.54
C GLY A 83 6.00 -10.06 -13.16
N VAL A 84 5.12 -9.06 -13.12
CA VAL A 84 4.49 -8.55 -11.89
C VAL A 84 3.71 -9.63 -11.16
N ILE A 85 2.83 -10.36 -11.86
CA ILE A 85 2.01 -11.40 -11.21
C ILE A 85 2.86 -12.61 -10.80
N THR A 86 3.90 -12.95 -11.56
CA THR A 86 4.82 -14.04 -11.18
C THR A 86 5.63 -13.66 -9.93
N TYR A 87 6.09 -12.42 -9.84
CA TYR A 87 6.79 -11.91 -8.66
C TYR A 87 5.91 -12.03 -7.41
N LEU A 88 4.65 -11.56 -7.47
CA LEU A 88 3.71 -11.66 -6.35
C LEU A 88 3.34 -13.10 -6.01
N ALA A 89 3.19 -13.96 -7.03
CA ALA A 89 2.88 -15.37 -6.81
C ALA A 89 4.04 -16.09 -6.12
N ASN A 90 5.28 -15.81 -6.53
CA ASN A 90 6.48 -16.35 -5.91
C ASN A 90 6.65 -15.86 -4.46
N MET A 91 6.39 -14.58 -4.21
CA MET A 91 6.31 -14.03 -2.85
C MET A 91 5.32 -14.83 -1.99
N GLY A 92 4.15 -15.16 -2.54
CA GLY A 92 3.12 -15.94 -1.86
C GLY A 92 3.63 -17.32 -1.49
N ASN A 93 4.31 -17.99 -2.41
CA ASN A 93 4.90 -19.31 -2.18
C ASN A 93 6.00 -19.31 -1.12
N ILE A 94 6.87 -18.28 -1.11
CA ILE A 94 7.91 -18.15 -0.07
C ILE A 94 7.27 -17.92 1.29
N HIS A 95 6.27 -17.05 1.36
CA HIS A 95 5.53 -16.75 2.59
C HIS A 95 4.80 -18.00 3.13
N ASP A 96 4.16 -18.76 2.25
CA ASP A 96 3.47 -20.02 2.61
C ASP A 96 4.45 -21.07 3.15
N ASP A 97 5.58 -21.30 2.48
CA ASP A 97 6.62 -22.23 2.98
C ASP A 97 7.20 -21.80 4.34
N LEU A 98 7.43 -20.49 4.50
CA LEU A 98 7.91 -19.93 5.76
C LEU A 98 6.91 -20.21 6.88
N CYS A 99 5.62 -19.94 6.65
CA CYS A 99 4.57 -20.19 7.62
C CYS A 99 4.40 -21.67 7.97
N ASP A 100 4.60 -22.58 7.01
CA ASP A 100 4.54 -24.03 7.25
C ASP A 100 5.65 -24.54 8.19
N GLU A 101 6.82 -23.89 8.22
CA GLU A 101 7.92 -24.24 9.14
C GLU A 101 7.80 -23.55 10.52
N LEU A 102 6.99 -22.50 10.65
CA LEU A 102 6.83 -21.75 11.89
C LEU A 102 5.79 -22.36 12.84
N PRO A 103 5.96 -22.24 14.17
CA PRO A 103 4.89 -22.51 15.12
C PRO A 103 3.64 -21.67 14.80
N TYR A 104 2.46 -22.19 15.11
CA TYR A 104 1.16 -21.55 14.77
C TYR A 104 1.09 -20.06 15.14
N GLU A 105 1.47 -19.71 16.38
CA GLU A 105 1.42 -18.31 16.84
C GLU A 105 2.41 -17.39 16.11
N GLU A 106 3.50 -17.94 15.57
CA GLU A 106 4.49 -17.18 14.79
C GLU A 106 4.05 -17.03 13.34
N ALA A 107 3.49 -18.08 12.73
CA ALA A 107 2.87 -18.00 11.41
C ALA A 107 1.75 -16.94 11.37
N LEU A 108 0.91 -16.87 12.42
CA LEU A 108 -0.11 -15.81 12.56
C LEU A 108 0.49 -14.40 12.58
N LYS A 109 1.63 -14.21 13.25
CA LYS A 109 2.33 -12.90 13.28
C LYS A 109 2.91 -12.56 11.91
N GLU A 110 3.40 -13.56 11.20
CA GLU A 110 3.97 -13.39 9.85
C GLU A 110 2.87 -13.03 8.85
N HIS A 111 1.73 -13.73 8.83
CA HIS A 111 0.55 -13.37 8.03
C HIS A 111 0.06 -11.95 8.30
N LYS A 112 0.00 -11.56 9.59
CA LYS A 112 -0.40 -10.20 9.97
C LYS A 112 0.60 -9.16 9.46
N SER A 113 1.90 -9.45 9.52
CA SER A 113 2.96 -8.56 9.04
C SER A 113 2.85 -8.36 7.53
N LEU A 114 2.62 -9.43 6.76
CA LEU A 114 2.39 -9.32 5.31
C LEU A 114 1.06 -8.60 4.98
N SER A 115 -0.02 -8.87 5.73
CA SER A 115 -1.32 -8.19 5.53
C SER A 115 -1.19 -6.69 5.72
N GLN A 116 -0.47 -6.27 6.76
CA GLN A 116 -0.15 -4.86 7.04
C GLN A 116 0.73 -4.24 5.96
N ALA A 117 1.75 -4.96 5.49
CA ALA A 117 2.60 -4.50 4.40
C ALA A 117 1.83 -4.26 3.10
N MET A 118 0.81 -5.07 2.81
CA MET A 118 -0.09 -4.91 1.66
C MET A 118 -1.14 -3.81 1.84
N GLU A 119 -1.28 -3.26 3.04
CA GLU A 119 -2.27 -2.24 3.31
C GLU A 119 -1.82 -0.89 2.75
N ILE A 120 -2.42 -0.51 1.62
CA ILE A 120 -2.18 0.78 0.98
C ILE A 120 -2.60 1.93 1.93
N SER A 121 -3.56 1.74 2.85
CA SER A 121 -4.03 2.78 3.77
C SER A 121 -3.37 2.83 5.15
N ALA A 122 -2.58 1.83 5.57
CA ALA A 122 -2.13 1.76 6.97
C ALA A 122 -1.06 2.80 7.30
N VAL A 123 -1.49 3.78 8.10
CA VAL A 123 -0.67 4.46 9.08
C VAL A 123 -0.13 3.41 10.04
N ASP A 124 1.19 3.27 10.17
CA ASP A 124 1.78 2.51 11.26
C ASP A 124 1.41 3.16 12.60
N ASN A 125 0.35 2.66 13.23
CA ASN A 125 0.14 2.86 14.65
C ASN A 125 1.25 2.10 15.38
N ARG A 126 2.28 2.86 15.75
CA ARG A 126 3.44 2.50 16.57
C ARG A 126 3.18 1.33 17.52
N SER A 127 3.90 0.24 17.30
CA SER A 127 4.42 -0.59 18.39
C SER A 127 5.92 -0.75 18.15
N SER A 128 6.72 -0.50 19.18
CA SER A 128 8.16 -0.78 19.20
C SER A 128 8.42 -2.29 19.34
N SER A 129 7.91 -3.07 18.40
CA SER A 129 8.06 -4.54 18.39
C SER A 129 8.75 -4.99 17.11
N LYS A 130 9.46 -6.12 17.18
CA LYS A 130 10.06 -6.79 16.00
C LYS A 130 9.06 -7.01 14.85
N ALA A 131 7.75 -7.09 15.15
CA ALA A 131 6.71 -7.21 14.13
C ALA A 131 6.55 -5.93 13.27
N ALA A 132 6.78 -4.74 13.82
CA ALA A 132 6.75 -3.49 13.05
C ALA A 132 7.96 -3.39 12.10
N GLU A 133 9.14 -3.84 12.53
CA GLU A 133 10.33 -3.91 11.68
C GLU A 133 10.13 -4.93 10.54
N ARG A 134 9.58 -6.11 10.85
CA ARG A 134 9.28 -7.15 9.85
C ARG A 134 8.27 -6.65 8.81
N SER A 135 7.18 -6.03 9.26
CA SER A 135 6.17 -5.42 8.38
C SER A 135 6.77 -4.35 7.47
N MET A 136 7.63 -3.46 7.98
CA MET A 136 8.30 -2.45 7.15
C MET A 136 9.23 -3.06 6.10
N LYS A 137 10.00 -4.09 6.45
CA LYS A 137 10.86 -4.82 5.50
C LYS A 137 10.01 -5.47 4.41
N MET A 138 8.92 -6.13 4.79
CA MET A 138 7.96 -6.74 3.86
C MET A 138 7.32 -5.69 2.95
N LYS A 139 6.95 -4.53 3.50
CA LYS A 139 6.39 -3.39 2.76
C LYS A 139 7.37 -2.88 1.72
N ARG A 140 8.65 -2.68 2.08
CA ARG A 140 9.71 -2.26 1.12
C ARG A 140 9.86 -3.29 0.00
N TYR A 141 9.90 -4.57 0.34
CA TYR A 141 10.02 -5.68 -0.60
C TYR A 141 8.89 -5.73 -1.63
N ILE A 142 7.63 -5.57 -1.21
CA ILE A 142 6.49 -5.69 -2.13
C ILE A 142 6.13 -4.38 -2.82
N SER A 143 6.48 -3.22 -2.25
CA SER A 143 6.02 -1.90 -2.74
C SER A 143 6.35 -1.64 -4.20
N LYS A 144 7.56 -2.04 -4.64
CA LYS A 144 7.98 -1.90 -6.04
C LYS A 144 7.05 -2.66 -6.99
N CYS A 145 6.72 -3.91 -6.66
CA CYS A 145 5.86 -4.75 -7.47
C CYS A 145 4.40 -4.27 -7.44
N LEU A 146 3.90 -3.86 -6.26
CA LEU A 146 2.55 -3.29 -6.15
C LEU A 146 2.40 -1.99 -6.94
N LEU A 147 3.44 -1.17 -6.95
CA LEU A 147 3.51 0.05 -7.76
C LEU A 147 3.47 -0.25 -9.25
N GLU A 148 4.31 -1.16 -9.71
CA GLU A 148 4.35 -1.59 -11.11
C GLU A 148 2.97 -2.12 -11.55
N ALA A 149 2.31 -2.92 -10.70
CA ALA A 149 0.95 -3.37 -10.95
C ALA A 149 -0.03 -2.19 -11.09
N MET A 150 0.06 -1.20 -10.22
CA MET A 150 -0.81 -0.02 -10.23
C MET A 150 -0.52 0.93 -11.40
N GLU A 151 0.72 1.01 -11.88
CA GLU A 151 1.10 1.77 -13.09
C GLU A 151 0.53 1.11 -14.35
N ILE A 152 0.54 -0.21 -14.42
CA ILE A 152 -0.02 -0.99 -15.53
C ILE A 152 -1.55 -0.88 -15.58
N ASP A 153 -2.25 -1.19 -14.48
CA ASP A 153 -3.72 -1.24 -14.43
C ASP A 153 -4.21 -1.04 -12.99
N ARG A 154 -4.31 0.24 -12.60
CA ARG A 154 -4.66 0.64 -11.23
C ARG A 154 -5.96 0.00 -10.70
N PRO A 155 -7.09 0.01 -11.42
CA PRO A 155 -8.33 -0.59 -10.91
C PRO A 155 -8.19 -2.10 -10.64
N ARG A 156 -7.58 -2.86 -11.56
CA ARG A 156 -7.36 -4.30 -11.36
C ARG A 156 -6.33 -4.59 -10.28
N ALA A 157 -5.25 -3.80 -10.22
CA ALA A 157 -4.22 -3.94 -9.19
C ALA A 157 -4.80 -3.71 -7.79
N LEU A 158 -5.60 -2.66 -7.59
CA LEU A 158 -6.24 -2.39 -6.31
C LEU A 158 -7.20 -3.52 -5.89
N ARG A 159 -7.97 -4.08 -6.83
CA ARG A 159 -8.83 -5.24 -6.54
C ARG A 159 -8.00 -6.46 -6.17
N MET A 160 -6.97 -6.78 -6.96
CA MET A 160 -6.03 -7.86 -6.69
C MET A 160 -5.41 -7.75 -5.29
N ILE A 161 -4.84 -6.59 -4.94
CA ILE A 161 -4.23 -6.33 -3.63
C ILE A 161 -5.24 -6.46 -2.50
N ASN A 162 -6.44 -5.88 -2.66
CA ASN A 162 -7.49 -5.96 -1.65
C ASN A 162 -7.98 -7.39 -1.43
N THR A 163 -8.15 -8.19 -2.50
CA THR A 163 -8.53 -9.60 -2.36
C THR A 163 -7.42 -10.40 -1.70
N TYR A 164 -6.17 -10.17 -2.08
CA TYR A 164 -5.00 -10.83 -1.49
C TYR A 164 -4.92 -10.60 0.02
N ARG A 165 -5.11 -9.35 0.46
CA ARG A 165 -5.15 -9.00 1.89
C ARG A 165 -6.38 -9.58 2.60
N SER A 166 -7.58 -9.28 2.09
CA SER A 166 -8.83 -9.52 2.83
C SER A 166 -9.41 -10.92 2.70
N LYS A 167 -9.01 -11.70 1.69
CA LYS A 167 -9.57 -13.04 1.42
C LYS A 167 -8.56 -14.17 1.59
N TRP A 168 -7.27 -13.87 1.58
CA TRP A 168 -6.23 -14.83 1.95
C TRP A 168 -5.69 -14.53 3.34
N LEU A 169 -4.94 -13.43 3.51
CA LEU A 169 -4.21 -13.15 4.75
C LEU A 169 -5.11 -12.91 5.97
N ASP A 170 -6.27 -12.26 5.81
CA ASP A 170 -7.21 -11.99 6.91
C ASP A 170 -8.13 -13.19 7.26
N VAL A 171 -8.22 -14.19 6.39
CA VAL A 171 -9.16 -15.33 6.51
C VAL A 171 -8.45 -16.63 6.89
N MET A 172 -7.13 -16.70 6.71
CA MET A 172 -6.33 -17.81 7.20
C MET A 172 -6.55 -17.98 8.72
N GLU A 173 -6.99 -19.19 9.07
CA GLU A 173 -6.97 -19.78 10.42
C GLU A 173 -8.13 -19.41 11.39
N ARG A 174 -9.29 -20.04 11.14
CA ARG A 174 -10.40 -20.14 12.13
C ARG A 174 -10.89 -21.57 12.43
N ARG A 175 -10.22 -22.63 11.95
CA ARG A 175 -10.67 -24.03 12.17
C ARG A 175 -9.50 -24.98 12.39
N ASP A 176 -9.67 -25.90 13.34
CA ASP A 176 -8.78 -27.05 13.52
C ASP A 176 -9.02 -28.04 12.38
N VAL A 177 -7.99 -28.30 11.56
CA VAL A 177 -8.06 -29.24 10.43
C VAL A 177 -8.41 -30.67 10.89
N ASN A 178 -8.15 -31.00 12.15
CA ASN A 178 -8.50 -32.30 12.72
C ASN A 178 -10.01 -32.44 13.00
N GLU A 179 -10.78 -31.36 13.05
CA GLU A 179 -12.24 -31.45 13.18
C GLU A 179 -12.93 -31.75 11.85
N ILE A 180 -12.24 -31.54 10.72
CA ILE A 180 -12.78 -31.78 9.38
C ILE A 180 -12.87 -33.29 9.13
N THR A 181 -14.06 -33.81 8.81
CA THR A 181 -14.25 -35.26 8.64
C THR A 181 -14.67 -35.67 7.22
N SER A 182 -14.96 -34.69 6.36
CA SER A 182 -15.40 -34.93 4.99
C SER A 182 -14.51 -34.20 3.97
N LEU A 183 -14.43 -34.75 2.75
CA LEU A 183 -13.71 -34.11 1.65
C LEU A 183 -14.32 -32.75 1.27
N GLU A 184 -15.64 -32.61 1.36
CA GLU A 184 -16.34 -31.37 1.03
C GLU A 184 -15.95 -30.23 1.97
N GLU A 185 -16.00 -30.47 3.29
CA GLU A 185 -15.53 -29.51 4.29
C GLU A 185 -14.04 -29.20 4.13
N TYR A 186 -13.24 -30.22 3.80
CA TYR A 186 -11.81 -30.06 3.55
C TYR A 186 -11.53 -29.15 2.37
N LEU A 187 -12.23 -29.32 1.24
CA LEU A 187 -12.03 -28.50 0.05
C LEU A 187 -12.43 -27.04 0.28
N ILE A 188 -13.50 -26.78 1.06
CA ILE A 188 -13.87 -25.42 1.46
C ILE A 188 -12.75 -24.78 2.26
N PHE A 189 -12.22 -25.50 3.25
CA PHE A 189 -11.10 -25.02 4.06
C PHE A 189 -9.82 -24.82 3.23
N ARG A 190 -9.47 -25.79 2.39
CA ARG A 190 -8.24 -25.79 1.57
C ARG A 190 -8.26 -24.69 0.51
N ASN A 191 -9.41 -24.38 -0.07
CA ASN A 191 -9.55 -23.26 -1.01
C ASN A 191 -9.33 -21.89 -0.35
N LEU A 192 -9.77 -21.72 0.90
CA LEU A 192 -9.48 -20.52 1.68
C LEU A 192 -8.00 -20.45 2.07
N ASN A 193 -7.45 -21.56 2.56
CA ASN A 193 -6.05 -21.66 2.96
C ASN A 193 -5.09 -21.40 1.79
N GLY A 194 -5.40 -21.95 0.61
CA GLY A 194 -4.62 -21.77 -0.61
C GLY A 194 -4.85 -20.44 -1.33
N GLY A 195 -5.66 -19.53 -0.76
CA GLY A 195 -5.84 -18.19 -1.30
C GLY A 195 -6.50 -18.12 -2.68
N MET A 196 -7.40 -19.06 -3.01
CA MET A 196 -7.97 -19.18 -4.37
C MET A 196 -8.66 -17.91 -4.88
N GLU A 197 -9.37 -17.16 -4.03
CA GLU A 197 -9.98 -15.90 -4.44
C GLU A 197 -8.94 -14.84 -4.85
N ALA A 198 -7.82 -14.77 -4.11
CA ALA A 198 -6.71 -13.88 -4.41
C ALA A 198 -6.04 -14.29 -5.72
N PHE A 199 -5.79 -15.59 -5.90
CA PHE A 199 -5.24 -16.17 -7.12
C PHE A 199 -6.06 -15.80 -8.36
N TRP A 200 -7.39 -15.96 -8.32
CA TRP A 200 -8.25 -15.61 -9.46
C TRP A 200 -8.25 -14.10 -9.77
N SER A 201 -8.11 -13.25 -8.75
CA SER A 201 -7.95 -11.81 -8.97
C SER A 201 -6.62 -11.47 -9.67
N MET A 202 -5.55 -12.25 -9.44
CA MET A 202 -4.29 -12.13 -10.18
C MET A 202 -4.44 -12.59 -11.64
N VAL A 203 -5.19 -13.66 -11.89
CA VAL A 203 -5.50 -14.12 -13.26
C VAL A 203 -6.26 -13.04 -14.04
N GLU A 204 -7.27 -12.41 -13.41
CA GLU A 204 -8.02 -11.29 -14.01
C GLU A 204 -7.10 -10.09 -14.33
N PHE A 205 -6.19 -9.74 -13.41
CA PHE A 205 -5.18 -8.71 -13.65
C PHE A 205 -4.27 -9.09 -14.82
N GLY A 206 -3.71 -10.31 -14.81
CA GLY A 206 -2.77 -10.78 -15.83
C GLY A 206 -3.37 -10.78 -17.24
N MET A 207 -4.63 -11.23 -17.37
CA MET A 207 -5.33 -11.28 -18.65
C MET A 207 -5.98 -9.95 -19.07
N ALA A 208 -5.95 -8.92 -18.21
CA ALA A 208 -6.66 -7.66 -18.40
C ALA A 208 -8.18 -7.81 -18.64
N VAL A 209 -8.81 -8.76 -17.96
CA VAL A 209 -10.26 -9.02 -18.09
C VAL A 209 -11.02 -8.52 -16.88
N ASP A 210 -12.29 -8.14 -17.07
CA ASP A 210 -13.24 -7.89 -15.98
C ASP A 210 -14.36 -8.92 -16.10
N ILE A 211 -14.53 -9.74 -15.05
CA ILE A 211 -15.63 -10.70 -14.95
C ILE A 211 -16.58 -10.21 -13.86
N SER A 212 -17.83 -9.94 -14.22
CA SER A 212 -18.82 -9.45 -13.26
C SER A 212 -19.21 -10.51 -12.23
N ASP A 213 -19.70 -10.09 -11.06
CA ASP A 213 -20.15 -11.03 -10.01
C ASP A 213 -21.25 -11.97 -10.51
N GLN A 214 -22.11 -11.49 -11.42
CA GLN A 214 -23.13 -12.32 -12.05
C GLN A 214 -22.49 -13.40 -12.95
N GLN A 215 -21.48 -13.03 -13.73
CA GLN A 215 -20.74 -13.99 -14.57
C GLN A 215 -19.98 -15.00 -13.71
N LYS A 216 -19.28 -14.54 -12.65
CA LYS A 216 -18.59 -15.41 -11.67
C LYS A 216 -19.55 -16.40 -11.02
N THR A 217 -20.73 -15.94 -10.64
CA THR A 217 -21.78 -16.79 -10.07
C THR A 217 -22.24 -17.85 -11.07
N ALA A 218 -22.46 -17.46 -12.34
CA ALA A 218 -22.93 -18.37 -13.38
C ALA A 218 -21.93 -19.51 -13.68
N VAL A 219 -20.62 -19.24 -13.60
CA VAL A 219 -19.57 -20.24 -13.86
C VAL A 219 -19.02 -20.90 -12.59
N ARG A 220 -19.57 -20.59 -11.42
CA ARG A 220 -19.02 -21.06 -10.14
C ARG A 220 -18.89 -22.59 -10.06
N PRO A 221 -19.86 -23.41 -10.51
CA PRO A 221 -19.71 -24.87 -10.48
C PRO A 221 -18.52 -25.37 -11.31
N ILE A 222 -18.20 -24.70 -12.43
CA ILE A 222 -17.05 -25.02 -13.27
C ILE A 222 -15.77 -24.74 -12.49
N PHE A 223 -15.65 -23.56 -11.89
CA PHE A 223 -14.48 -23.15 -11.13
C PHE A 223 -14.28 -23.97 -9.84
N GLN A 224 -15.35 -24.37 -9.16
CA GLN A 224 -15.27 -25.24 -7.98
C GLN A 224 -14.65 -26.60 -8.31
N ALA A 225 -15.00 -27.19 -9.47
CA ALA A 225 -14.38 -28.44 -9.92
C ALA A 225 -12.90 -28.25 -10.24
N ALA A 226 -12.54 -27.16 -10.93
CA ALA A 226 -11.15 -26.83 -11.26
C ALA A 226 -10.29 -26.58 -10.01
N GLU A 227 -10.77 -25.75 -9.08
CA GLU A 227 -10.11 -25.46 -7.81
C GLU A 227 -9.90 -26.74 -6.99
N SER A 228 -10.91 -27.62 -6.93
CA SER A 228 -10.80 -28.91 -6.25
C SER A 228 -9.71 -29.80 -6.86
N ALA A 229 -9.63 -29.87 -8.19
CA ALA A 229 -8.54 -30.58 -8.87
C ALA A 229 -7.17 -29.94 -8.59
N LEU A 230 -7.09 -28.60 -8.60
CA LEU A 230 -5.86 -27.84 -8.39
C LEU A 230 -5.28 -28.08 -6.99
N VAL A 231 -6.09 -27.93 -5.93
CA VAL A 231 -5.63 -28.10 -4.55
C VAL A 231 -5.28 -29.56 -4.23
N LEU A 232 -6.08 -30.51 -4.71
CA LEU A 232 -5.78 -31.94 -4.50
C LEU A 232 -4.52 -32.38 -5.26
N THR A 233 -4.24 -31.77 -6.41
CA THR A 233 -3.00 -32.00 -7.15
C THR A 233 -1.80 -31.55 -6.34
N ASN A 234 -1.87 -30.36 -5.72
CA ASN A 234 -0.82 -29.91 -4.80
C ASN A 234 -0.64 -30.92 -3.66
N ASP A 235 -1.71 -31.28 -2.95
CA ASP A 235 -1.67 -32.24 -1.84
C ASP A 235 -1.07 -33.60 -2.23
N TYR A 236 -1.39 -34.10 -3.43
CA TYR A 236 -0.87 -35.39 -3.92
C TYR A 236 0.65 -35.37 -4.11
N TRP A 237 1.18 -34.29 -4.68
CA TRP A 237 2.60 -34.15 -4.99
C TRP A 237 3.42 -33.63 -3.80
N SER A 238 2.83 -32.82 -2.92
CA SER A 238 3.49 -32.30 -1.72
C SER A 238 3.51 -33.28 -0.54
N TRP A 239 2.67 -34.33 -0.58
CA TRP A 239 2.50 -35.30 0.52
C TRP A 239 3.81 -35.80 1.12
N ASP A 240 4.75 -36.27 0.30
CA ASP A 240 5.99 -36.89 0.79
C ASP A 240 6.89 -35.88 1.53
N ARG A 241 6.81 -34.59 1.18
CA ARG A 241 7.51 -33.50 1.86
C ARG A 241 6.82 -33.18 3.19
N GLU A 242 5.52 -32.91 3.14
CA GLU A 242 4.71 -32.51 4.30
C GLU A 242 4.67 -33.60 5.37
N TRP A 243 4.52 -34.86 4.97
CA TRP A 243 4.51 -35.99 5.90
C TRP A 243 5.85 -36.13 6.63
N ARG A 244 6.99 -35.97 5.95
CA ARG A 244 8.32 -36.03 6.58
C ARG A 244 8.56 -34.87 7.52
N GLN A 245 8.18 -33.67 7.12
CA GLN A 245 8.28 -32.48 7.96
C GLN A 245 7.48 -32.67 9.25
N ALA A 246 6.25 -33.18 9.14
CA ALA A 246 5.42 -33.51 10.28
C ALA A 246 6.00 -34.59 11.21
N GLN A 247 6.84 -35.51 10.71
CA GLN A 247 7.55 -36.46 11.59
C GLN A 247 8.68 -35.81 12.41
N GLN A 248 9.17 -34.64 12.00
CA GLN A 248 10.31 -33.96 12.62
C GLN A 248 9.87 -32.86 13.61
N THR A 249 8.61 -32.44 13.56
CA THR A 249 8.05 -31.37 14.39
C THR A 249 7.10 -31.93 15.46
N GLU A 250 7.22 -31.48 16.72
CA GLU A 250 6.31 -31.89 17.81
C GLU A 250 4.86 -31.38 17.63
N ASP A 251 4.65 -30.33 16.83
CA ASP A 251 3.34 -29.70 16.54
C ASP A 251 2.88 -29.98 15.10
N SER A 252 2.60 -31.24 14.77
CA SER A 252 2.33 -31.66 13.38
C SER A 252 0.87 -31.48 12.95
N ARG A 253 0.55 -30.30 12.41
CA ARG A 253 -0.71 -30.03 11.72
C ARG A 253 -0.59 -30.37 10.23
N ILE A 254 -0.89 -31.62 9.84
CA ILE A 254 -0.87 -32.01 8.42
C ILE A 254 -2.17 -31.61 7.72
N VAL A 255 -2.10 -30.54 6.92
CA VAL A 255 -3.20 -30.07 6.06
C VAL A 255 -3.08 -30.72 4.67
N ASN A 256 -3.49 -31.99 4.56
CA ASN A 256 -3.37 -32.72 3.28
C ASN A 256 -4.50 -33.75 3.11
N ALA A 257 -5.08 -33.84 1.91
CA ALA A 257 -6.15 -34.80 1.61
C ALA A 257 -5.75 -36.28 1.80
N VAL A 258 -4.48 -36.63 1.61
CA VAL A 258 -3.99 -37.99 1.88
C VAL A 258 -4.13 -38.30 3.37
N HIS A 259 -3.73 -37.38 4.25
CA HIS A 259 -3.92 -37.51 5.69
C HIS A 259 -5.40 -37.57 6.09
N LEU A 260 -6.25 -36.75 5.46
CA LEU A 260 -7.69 -36.78 5.69
C LEU A 260 -8.26 -38.18 5.43
N PHE A 261 -7.94 -38.80 4.29
CA PHE A 261 -8.44 -40.13 3.95
C PHE A 261 -7.87 -41.23 4.85
N MET A 262 -6.59 -41.15 5.22
CA MET A 262 -6.02 -42.07 6.20
C MET A 262 -6.79 -42.01 7.53
N ARG A 263 -7.06 -40.79 8.03
CA ARG A 263 -7.71 -40.57 9.33
C ARG A 263 -9.20 -40.90 9.33
N THR A 264 -9.93 -40.50 8.29
CA THR A 264 -11.41 -40.57 8.26
C THR A 264 -11.94 -41.87 7.65
N GLN A 265 -11.17 -42.51 6.77
CA GLN A 265 -11.58 -43.75 6.08
C GLN A 265 -10.73 -44.96 6.46
N GLY A 266 -9.68 -44.79 7.28
CA GLY A 266 -8.80 -45.88 7.71
C GLY A 266 -7.98 -46.49 6.57
N LEU A 267 -7.77 -45.75 5.48
CA LEU A 267 -6.99 -46.21 4.34
C LEU A 267 -5.49 -46.24 4.67
N SER A 268 -4.76 -47.19 4.05
CA SER A 268 -3.30 -47.12 4.03
C SER A 268 -2.83 -45.87 3.28
N MET A 269 -1.58 -45.44 3.49
CA MET A 269 -1.02 -44.29 2.78
C MET A 269 -1.11 -44.46 1.25
N GLU A 270 -0.80 -45.66 0.73
CA GLU A 270 -0.92 -45.96 -0.71
C GLU A 270 -2.37 -45.87 -1.20
N GLN A 271 -3.31 -46.45 -0.45
CA GLN A 271 -4.73 -46.39 -0.77
C GLN A 271 -5.28 -44.96 -0.73
N ALA A 272 -4.84 -44.16 0.25
CA ALA A 272 -5.22 -42.76 0.38
C ALA A 272 -4.68 -41.91 -0.78
N ARG A 273 -3.40 -42.11 -1.16
CA ARG A 273 -2.82 -41.44 -2.34
C ARG A 273 -3.58 -41.80 -3.62
N GLU A 274 -3.91 -43.06 -3.81
CA GLU A 274 -4.68 -43.49 -4.98
C GLU A 274 -6.10 -42.92 -4.98
N ALA A 275 -6.75 -42.84 -3.81
CA ALA A 275 -8.04 -42.18 -3.68
C ALA A 275 -7.98 -40.69 -4.03
N VAL A 276 -6.92 -39.98 -3.62
CA VAL A 276 -6.69 -38.57 -4.02
C VAL A 276 -6.45 -38.47 -5.53
N ARG A 277 -5.62 -39.34 -6.11
CA ARG A 277 -5.37 -39.44 -7.56
C ARG A 277 -6.66 -39.58 -8.35
N GLN A 278 -7.53 -40.49 -7.93
CA GLN A 278 -8.83 -40.70 -8.55
C GLN A 278 -9.71 -39.44 -8.43
N LYS A 279 -9.74 -38.79 -7.26
CA LYS A 279 -10.52 -37.56 -7.08
C LYS A 279 -10.06 -36.40 -7.95
N ILE A 280 -8.75 -36.23 -8.16
CA ILE A 280 -8.21 -35.24 -9.10
C ILE A 280 -8.80 -35.49 -10.49
N THR A 281 -8.73 -36.74 -10.97
CA THR A 281 -9.24 -37.13 -12.29
C THR A 281 -10.76 -36.92 -12.40
N ASP A 282 -11.52 -37.31 -11.36
CA ASP A 282 -12.98 -37.10 -11.31
C ASP A 282 -13.35 -35.61 -11.43
N TYR A 283 -12.61 -34.73 -10.75
CA TYR A 283 -12.84 -33.29 -10.78
C TYR A 283 -12.43 -32.64 -12.10
N GLU A 284 -11.32 -33.09 -12.72
CA GLU A 284 -10.94 -32.64 -14.08
C GLU A 284 -12.00 -33.02 -15.12
N GLN A 285 -12.53 -34.25 -15.05
CA GLN A 285 -13.62 -34.71 -15.92
C GLN A 285 -14.91 -33.91 -15.67
N THR A 286 -15.22 -33.62 -14.40
CA THR A 286 -16.36 -32.80 -14.01
C THR A 286 -16.23 -31.38 -14.56
N PHE A 287 -15.05 -30.76 -14.43
CA PHE A 287 -14.73 -29.47 -15.02
C PHE A 287 -14.93 -29.48 -16.54
N ALA A 288 -14.36 -30.46 -17.24
CA ALA A 288 -14.46 -30.56 -18.70
C ALA A 288 -15.92 -30.69 -19.16
N ARG A 289 -16.71 -31.52 -18.48
CA ARG A 289 -18.15 -31.69 -18.75
C ARG A 289 -18.93 -30.39 -18.51
N LEU A 290 -18.79 -29.78 -17.34
CA LEU A 290 -19.52 -28.55 -17.00
C LEU A 290 -19.14 -27.37 -17.91
N LYS A 291 -17.86 -27.26 -18.29
CA LYS A 291 -17.39 -26.28 -19.28
C LYS A 291 -18.05 -26.51 -20.63
N ALA A 292 -18.09 -27.75 -21.11
CA ALA A 292 -18.70 -28.08 -22.40
C ALA A 292 -20.22 -27.80 -22.41
N GLU A 293 -20.92 -28.17 -21.34
CA GLU A 293 -22.36 -27.87 -21.15
C GLU A 293 -22.60 -26.36 -21.17
N PHE A 294 -21.89 -25.59 -20.35
CA PHE A 294 -22.07 -24.15 -20.26
C PHE A 294 -21.80 -23.44 -21.60
N LEU A 295 -20.72 -23.79 -22.30
CA LEU A 295 -20.39 -23.20 -23.60
C LEU A 295 -21.37 -23.61 -24.70
N GLY A 296 -21.95 -24.82 -24.61
CA GLY A 296 -22.98 -25.31 -25.52
C GLY A 296 -24.32 -24.59 -25.31
N GLU A 297 -24.71 -24.36 -24.06
CA GLU A 297 -25.94 -23.62 -23.69
C GLU A 297 -25.81 -22.11 -23.93
N ASN A 298 -24.58 -21.58 -23.85
CA ASN A 298 -24.29 -20.15 -23.98
C ASN A 298 -23.34 -19.85 -25.16
N PRO A 299 -23.72 -20.17 -26.41
CA PRO A 299 -22.82 -19.99 -27.57
C PRO A 299 -22.43 -18.54 -27.81
N ASN A 300 -23.26 -17.59 -27.35
CA ASN A 300 -23.03 -16.14 -27.46
C ASN A 300 -22.47 -15.53 -26.17
N ALA A 301 -21.96 -16.34 -25.22
CA ALA A 301 -21.30 -15.80 -24.05
C ALA A 301 -20.14 -14.86 -24.43
N ASP A 302 -19.96 -13.85 -23.60
CA ASP A 302 -18.91 -12.84 -23.73
C ASP A 302 -17.52 -13.48 -23.93
N LEU A 303 -16.67 -12.84 -24.74
CA LEU A 303 -15.37 -13.40 -25.10
C LEU A 303 -14.44 -13.46 -23.89
N ASN A 304 -14.45 -12.47 -23.01
CA ASN A 304 -13.62 -12.47 -21.81
C ASN A 304 -14.04 -13.60 -20.88
N LEU A 305 -15.34 -13.85 -20.73
CA LEU A 305 -15.84 -14.99 -19.96
C LEU A 305 -15.39 -16.34 -20.57
N LYS A 306 -15.47 -16.49 -21.89
CA LYS A 306 -14.98 -17.70 -22.59
C LYS A 306 -13.47 -17.89 -22.40
N LYS A 307 -12.68 -16.82 -22.50
CA LYS A 307 -11.23 -16.84 -22.24
C LYS A 307 -10.95 -17.24 -20.79
N TYR A 308 -11.67 -16.66 -19.84
CA TYR A 308 -11.52 -16.93 -18.41
C TYR A 308 -11.81 -18.40 -18.04
N ILE A 309 -12.91 -18.98 -18.55
CA ILE A 309 -13.21 -20.42 -18.41
C ILE A 309 -12.17 -21.28 -19.14
N GLY A 310 -11.70 -20.82 -20.30
CA GLY A 310 -10.67 -21.47 -21.11
C GLY A 310 -9.39 -21.68 -20.31
N VAL A 311 -8.83 -20.57 -19.82
CA VAL A 311 -7.56 -20.50 -19.08
C VAL A 311 -7.63 -21.27 -17.77
N CYS A 312 -8.77 -21.29 -17.08
CA CYS A 312 -8.98 -22.08 -15.86
C CYS A 312 -8.53 -23.55 -16.04
N GLY A 313 -8.84 -24.19 -17.17
CA GLY A 313 -8.42 -25.57 -17.45
C GLY A 313 -6.91 -25.71 -17.73
N ALA A 314 -6.33 -24.74 -18.44
CA ALA A 314 -4.89 -24.72 -18.70
C ALA A 314 -4.07 -24.52 -17.43
N ILE A 315 -4.58 -23.73 -16.47
CA ILE A 315 -3.97 -23.53 -15.15
C ILE A 315 -3.93 -24.84 -14.36
N VAL A 316 -5.04 -25.60 -14.32
CA VAL A 316 -5.09 -26.90 -13.62
C VAL A 316 -4.06 -27.86 -14.22
N ALA A 317 -4.05 -27.99 -15.55
CA ALA A 317 -3.14 -28.88 -16.26
C ALA A 317 -1.66 -28.46 -16.10
N GLY A 318 -1.39 -27.16 -16.25
CA GLY A 318 -0.06 -26.57 -16.09
C GLY A 318 0.49 -26.74 -14.67
N ASN A 319 -0.32 -26.47 -13.65
CA ASN A 319 0.06 -26.71 -12.26
C ASN A 319 0.35 -28.19 -12.00
N HIS A 320 -0.46 -29.09 -12.55
CA HIS A 320 -0.22 -30.53 -12.42
C HIS A 320 1.11 -30.93 -13.05
N TYR A 321 1.35 -30.51 -14.29
CA TYR A 321 2.61 -30.83 -14.97
C TYR A 321 3.82 -30.26 -14.23
N TRP A 322 3.71 -29.03 -13.72
CA TRP A 322 4.74 -28.42 -12.89
C TRP A 322 4.97 -29.20 -11.59
N CYS A 323 3.92 -29.55 -10.84
CA CYS A 323 4.03 -30.32 -9.58
C CYS A 323 4.69 -31.70 -9.78
N ALA A 324 4.46 -32.34 -10.92
CA ALA A 324 5.09 -33.60 -11.27
C ALA A 324 6.61 -33.48 -11.47
N ASN A 325 7.14 -32.27 -11.68
CA ASN A 325 8.53 -32.03 -12.09
C ASN A 325 9.31 -31.06 -11.19
N CYS A 326 8.65 -30.32 -10.30
CA CYS A 326 9.31 -29.24 -9.56
C CYS A 326 10.19 -29.77 -8.41
N PRO A 327 11.43 -29.25 -8.24
CA PRO A 327 12.27 -29.61 -7.10
C PRO A 327 11.58 -29.37 -5.75
N ARG A 328 10.68 -28.38 -5.67
CA ARG A 328 9.85 -28.12 -4.48
C ARG A 328 9.19 -29.38 -3.92
N HIS A 329 8.72 -30.30 -4.77
CA HIS A 329 8.06 -31.53 -4.35
C HIS A 329 8.95 -32.77 -4.41
N HIS A 330 10.12 -32.69 -5.06
CA HIS A 330 10.98 -33.86 -5.33
C HIS A 330 12.39 -33.79 -4.73
N ALA A 331 12.84 -32.64 -4.21
CA ALA A 331 14.21 -32.45 -3.69
C ALA A 331 14.58 -33.43 -2.55
N TRP A 332 13.60 -33.99 -1.85
CA TRP A 332 13.81 -35.07 -0.87
C TRP A 332 14.34 -36.37 -1.48
N ARG A 333 14.22 -36.57 -2.79
CA ARG A 333 14.73 -37.75 -3.49
C ARG A 333 16.26 -37.72 -3.63
N ASP A 334 16.88 -36.57 -3.40
CA ASP A 334 18.30 -36.31 -3.70
C ASP A 334 19.25 -36.33 -2.48
N ASP A 335 18.84 -36.76 -1.28
CA ASP A 335 19.79 -36.85 -0.16
C ASP A 335 19.86 -38.21 0.54
N GLU A 336 21.07 -38.80 0.46
CA GLU A 336 21.76 -39.35 1.65
C GLU A 336 23.27 -39.68 1.41
N SER A 337 23.88 -39.34 0.26
CA SER A 337 25.32 -39.67 0.05
C SER A 337 26.18 -38.72 -0.78
N LEU A 338 25.65 -37.60 -1.32
CA LEU A 338 26.41 -36.67 -2.16
C LEU A 338 26.50 -35.29 -1.50
N ARG A 339 27.32 -35.23 -0.45
CA ARG A 339 27.57 -34.04 0.35
C ARG A 339 28.37 -32.95 -0.39
N SER A 340 28.11 -31.73 0.08
CA SER A 340 29.07 -30.67 0.43
C SER A 340 29.94 -30.05 -0.66
N ASP A 341 29.43 -28.99 -1.31
CA ASP A 341 30.17 -27.72 -1.53
C ASP A 341 29.36 -26.60 -2.23
N GLY A 342 28.04 -26.48 -2.06
CA GLY A 342 27.32 -25.24 -2.41
C GLY A 342 27.50 -24.72 -3.86
N SER A 343 27.81 -25.59 -4.81
CA SER A 343 27.89 -25.25 -6.23
C SER A 343 26.63 -25.76 -6.97
N PHE A 344 25.79 -24.84 -7.45
CA PHE A 344 24.73 -25.17 -8.39
C PHE A 344 25.37 -25.63 -9.72
N SER A 345 25.38 -26.94 -9.95
CA SER A 345 25.81 -27.53 -11.22
C SER A 345 24.70 -27.39 -12.26
N SER A 346 24.80 -26.36 -13.11
CA SER A 346 24.15 -26.35 -14.42
C SER A 346 24.77 -27.41 -15.32
N SER A 347 24.04 -28.47 -15.69
CA SER A 347 24.43 -29.27 -16.85
C SER A 347 23.84 -28.65 -18.13
N PRO A 348 24.62 -28.49 -19.22
CA PRO A 348 24.28 -27.57 -20.30
C PRO A 348 23.46 -28.24 -21.40
N VAL A 349 22.47 -27.52 -21.94
CA VAL A 349 22.07 -27.67 -23.34
C VAL A 349 23.25 -27.22 -24.21
N ARG A 350 23.53 -28.01 -25.25
CA ARG A 350 24.69 -27.92 -26.15
C ARG A 350 25.06 -26.49 -26.57
N ASP A 351 26.36 -26.21 -26.45
CA ASP A 351 27.06 -24.96 -26.78
C ASP A 351 26.81 -24.43 -28.21
N VAL A 352 26.59 -23.11 -28.30
CA VAL A 352 27.14 -22.26 -29.36
C VAL A 352 27.90 -21.12 -28.68
N ALA A 353 29.21 -21.11 -28.86
CA ALA A 353 30.16 -20.21 -28.21
C ALA A 353 30.05 -18.75 -28.70
N ILE A 354 30.40 -17.78 -27.83
CA ILE A 354 31.38 -16.70 -28.09
C ILE A 354 31.85 -16.04 -26.76
N GLN A 355 33.18 -15.95 -26.70
CA GLN A 355 34.21 -15.41 -25.79
C GLN A 355 33.94 -14.33 -24.71
N SER A 356 34.86 -14.41 -23.73
CA SER A 356 34.99 -13.80 -22.40
C SER A 356 35.80 -12.49 -22.31
N SER A 357 35.73 -11.83 -21.14
CA SER A 357 36.77 -11.05 -20.38
C SER A 357 36.11 -9.94 -19.53
N VAL A 358 36.47 -9.56 -18.29
CA VAL A 358 37.58 -9.85 -17.36
C VAL A 358 37.23 -9.32 -15.94
N SER A 359 37.66 -10.08 -14.91
CA SER A 359 37.98 -9.90 -13.46
C SER A 359 37.49 -8.75 -12.52
N SER A 360 37.15 -9.15 -11.29
CA SER A 360 37.12 -8.39 -10.01
C SER A 360 38.50 -8.27 -9.32
N PRO A 361 38.63 -7.42 -8.27
CA PRO A 361 39.56 -7.69 -7.16
C PRO A 361 38.89 -7.69 -5.76
N GLY A 362 39.48 -8.45 -4.84
CA GLY A 362 39.00 -8.78 -3.49
C GLY A 362 39.42 -7.83 -2.33
N PRO A 363 39.26 -8.29 -1.07
CA PRO A 363 39.09 -7.44 0.13
C PRO A 363 40.25 -7.52 1.15
N TYR A 364 40.39 -6.56 2.09
CA TYR A 364 41.10 -6.69 3.40
C TYR A 364 40.79 -5.45 4.30
N THR A 365 40.05 -5.55 5.43
CA THR A 365 40.38 -5.83 6.87
C THR A 365 40.70 -4.63 7.82
N SER A 366 39.88 -4.56 8.88
CA SER A 366 40.17 -4.34 10.34
C SER A 366 40.85 -3.05 10.86
N SER A 367 40.26 -2.40 11.87
CA SER A 367 40.57 -2.63 13.32
C SER A 367 40.02 -1.52 14.25
N VAL A 368 39.76 -1.92 15.50
CA VAL A 368 39.20 -1.18 16.65
C VAL A 368 40.29 -0.45 17.44
N THR A 369 39.97 0.66 18.13
CA THR A 369 40.51 0.95 19.49
C THR A 369 39.70 2.05 20.22
N SER A 370 39.61 1.87 21.54
CA SER A 370 38.95 2.69 22.57
C SER A 370 39.90 3.70 23.24
N HIS A 371 39.40 4.85 23.73
CA HIS A 371 39.42 5.24 25.17
C HIS A 371 39.07 6.72 25.46
N ASN A 372 38.34 6.87 26.57
CA ASN A 372 38.43 7.88 27.65
C ASN A 372 37.60 9.18 27.65
N SER A 373 36.85 9.24 28.76
CA SER A 373 36.05 10.26 29.44
C SER A 373 36.85 11.40 30.11
N TYR A 374 36.18 12.54 30.41
CA TYR A 374 36.20 13.30 31.69
C TYR A 374 35.19 14.50 31.65
N PRO A 375 34.86 15.16 32.79
CA PRO A 375 33.48 15.53 33.16
C PRO A 375 33.21 17.05 33.29
N THR A 376 31.94 17.47 33.41
CA THR A 376 31.57 18.70 34.16
C THR A 376 30.08 18.77 34.56
N THR A 377 29.87 18.72 35.88
CA THR A 377 28.92 19.42 36.79
C THR A 377 27.55 19.96 36.36
N ASP A 378 26.57 19.61 37.21
CA ASP A 378 25.17 20.04 37.34
C ASP A 378 24.89 21.55 37.39
N LEU A 379 23.78 21.94 36.74
CA LEU A 379 22.86 22.97 37.20
C LEU A 379 21.43 22.45 36.98
N ALA A 380 20.81 21.99 38.06
CA ALA A 380 19.45 21.47 38.08
C ALA A 380 18.43 22.57 37.73
N LEU A 381 17.88 22.50 36.53
CA LEU A 381 16.58 23.06 36.17
C LEU A 381 15.65 21.87 35.97
N SER A 382 14.53 21.87 36.69
CA SER A 382 13.48 20.86 36.62
C SER A 382 13.16 20.44 35.19
N GLU A 383 13.13 19.11 34.95
CA GLU A 383 12.82 18.50 33.65
C GLU A 383 11.51 19.04 33.06
N PRO A 384 11.43 19.27 31.74
CA PRO A 384 10.16 19.51 31.07
C PRO A 384 9.30 18.24 31.18
N LEU A 385 7.99 18.39 31.36
CA LEU A 385 7.03 17.27 31.28
C LEU A 385 7.14 16.56 29.92
N ALA A 386 7.98 15.53 29.85
CA ALA A 386 8.05 14.61 28.74
C ALA A 386 6.92 13.58 28.91
N LEU A 387 5.97 13.57 27.98
CA LEU A 387 4.97 12.51 27.90
C LEU A 387 5.65 11.29 27.25
N THR A 388 6.34 10.48 28.05
CA THR A 388 6.64 9.09 27.67
C THR A 388 5.36 8.26 27.79
N ALA A 389 5.18 7.30 26.90
CA ALA A 389 3.98 6.45 26.85
C ALA A 389 3.96 5.37 27.94
N ASP A 390 4.58 5.63 29.10
CA ASP A 390 4.78 4.64 30.15
C ASP A 390 4.54 5.28 31.53
N ASP A 391 3.30 5.67 31.80
CA ASP A 391 2.90 6.30 33.07
C ASP A 391 1.99 5.37 33.88
N ASN A 392 2.62 4.31 34.40
CA ASN A 392 2.10 3.50 35.50
C ASN A 392 2.84 3.87 36.79
N LYS A 393 2.76 5.14 37.23
CA LYS A 393 3.09 5.55 38.61
C LYS A 393 2.33 6.82 39.04
N THR A 394 1.80 6.73 40.24
CA THR A 394 0.72 7.52 40.84
C THR A 394 1.14 8.90 41.37
N SER A 395 0.46 9.98 40.95
CA SER A 395 -0.14 11.04 41.80
C SER A 395 -0.45 12.40 41.10
N SER A 396 -0.27 12.54 39.78
CA SER A 396 -0.59 13.78 39.01
C SER A 396 -1.67 13.62 37.92
N SER A 397 -2.30 12.45 37.80
CA SER A 397 -3.04 12.02 36.59
C SER A 397 -4.35 12.78 36.28
N SER A 398 -4.92 13.53 37.22
CA SER A 398 -6.12 14.34 36.97
C SER A 398 -5.82 15.69 36.30
N SER A 399 -4.66 16.30 36.59
CA SER A 399 -4.33 17.66 36.16
C SER A 399 -3.92 17.76 34.69
N ASN A 400 -3.24 16.73 34.15
CA ASN A 400 -2.81 16.73 32.75
C ASN A 400 -3.94 16.32 31.78
N ARG A 401 -4.99 15.63 32.27
CA ARG A 401 -6.09 15.15 31.42
C ARG A 401 -6.83 16.30 30.73
N ALA A 402 -7.06 17.41 31.43
CA ALA A 402 -7.72 18.58 30.86
C ALA A 402 -6.88 19.23 29.73
N LEU A 403 -5.56 19.18 29.84
CA LEU A 403 -4.65 19.73 28.84
C LEU A 403 -4.54 18.84 27.60
N ILE A 404 -4.46 17.51 27.78
CA ILE A 404 -4.17 16.58 26.68
C ILE A 404 -5.43 16.03 25.98
N ALA A 405 -6.61 16.11 26.59
CA ALA A 405 -7.82 15.51 26.04
C ALA A 405 -8.17 16.03 24.62
N PRO A 406 -8.08 17.33 24.31
CA PRO A 406 -8.31 17.81 22.94
C PRO A 406 -7.29 17.26 21.93
N CYS A 407 -6.02 17.14 22.33
CA CYS A 407 -4.96 16.54 21.51
C CYS A 407 -5.20 15.05 21.25
N GLN A 408 -5.59 14.28 22.26
CA GLN A 408 -5.94 12.86 22.11
C GLN A 408 -7.16 12.67 21.21
N TYR A 409 -8.13 13.58 21.27
CA TYR A 409 -9.31 13.52 20.43
C TYR A 409 -8.99 13.73 18.95
N ILE A 410 -8.28 14.79 18.58
CA ILE A 410 -7.95 15.01 17.17
C ILE A 410 -7.05 13.89 16.60
N ARG A 411 -6.15 13.34 17.44
CA ARG A 411 -5.27 12.22 17.07
C ARG A 411 -6.01 10.89 16.89
N SER A 412 -7.18 10.71 17.49
CA SER A 412 -7.97 9.47 17.33
C SER A 412 -8.76 9.44 16.01
N MET A 413 -8.87 10.58 15.32
CA MET A 413 -9.59 10.67 14.06
C MET A 413 -8.81 10.01 12.91
N PRO A 414 -9.49 9.32 11.96
CA PRO A 414 -8.84 8.66 10.83
C PRO A 414 -8.12 9.67 9.93
N SER A 415 -6.86 9.44 9.56
CA SER A 415 -6.09 10.34 8.70
C SER A 415 -5.79 9.69 7.34
N LYS A 416 -5.70 10.49 6.27
CA LYS A 416 -5.39 9.99 4.91
C LYS A 416 -3.92 9.57 4.72
N GLY A 417 -3.09 9.59 5.78
CA GLY A 417 -1.71 9.08 5.78
C GLY A 417 -0.69 9.84 4.91
N LEU A 418 -1.10 10.91 4.21
CA LEU A 418 -0.27 11.63 3.25
C LEU A 418 1.04 12.18 3.85
N ARG A 419 0.98 12.70 5.07
CA ARG A 419 2.15 13.26 5.77
C ARG A 419 3.17 12.18 6.13
N SER A 420 2.72 11.02 6.60
CA SER A 420 3.58 9.88 6.90
C SER A 420 4.29 9.38 5.63
N LEU A 421 3.56 9.27 4.52
CA LEU A 421 4.14 8.91 3.23
C LEU A 421 5.16 9.93 2.72
N MET A 422 4.92 11.23 2.95
CA MET A 422 5.89 12.28 2.59
C MET A 422 7.18 12.14 3.40
N VAL A 423 7.07 11.87 4.71
CA VAL A 423 8.24 11.60 5.56
C VAL A 423 8.99 10.36 5.07
N GLU A 424 8.29 9.25 4.82
CA GLU A 424 8.89 8.01 4.30
C GLU A 424 9.58 8.22 2.94
N ALA A 425 8.95 8.99 2.05
CA ALA A 425 9.53 9.32 0.75
C ALA A 425 10.81 10.14 0.90
N LEU A 426 10.80 11.20 1.72
CA LEU A 426 12.00 12.00 1.95
C LEU A 426 13.11 11.19 2.63
N ASP A 427 12.76 10.30 3.56
CA ASP A 427 13.71 9.47 4.29
C ASP A 427 14.44 8.48 3.39
N GLN A 428 13.76 7.96 2.35
CA GLN A 428 14.41 7.10 1.36
C GLN A 428 15.63 7.78 0.71
N TRP A 429 15.57 9.09 0.48
CA TRP A 429 16.68 9.87 -0.07
C TRP A 429 17.66 10.38 0.98
N LEU A 430 17.14 10.78 2.14
CA LEU A 430 17.91 11.52 3.14
C LEU A 430 18.54 10.63 4.21
N LEU A 431 18.09 9.37 4.35
CA LEU A 431 18.62 8.39 5.31
C LEU A 431 18.86 9.02 6.69
N VAL A 432 17.78 9.59 7.25
CA VAL A 432 17.83 10.26 8.55
C VAL A 432 17.93 9.19 9.63
N ASP A 433 18.72 9.44 10.69
CA ASP A 433 18.81 8.51 11.81
C ASP A 433 17.44 8.26 12.44
N ASP A 434 17.17 7.02 12.87
CA ASP A 434 15.87 6.58 13.36
C ASP A 434 15.37 7.43 14.55
N GLU A 435 16.26 7.84 15.46
CA GLU A 435 15.89 8.66 16.63
C GLU A 435 15.49 10.09 16.22
N SER A 436 16.27 10.69 15.32
CA SER A 436 15.97 12.00 14.74
C SER A 436 14.71 11.98 13.89
N LEU A 437 14.53 10.96 13.06
CA LEU A 437 13.36 10.77 12.21
C LEU A 437 12.08 10.65 13.04
N GLU A 438 12.12 9.86 14.11
CA GLU A 438 11.01 9.70 15.04
C GLU A 438 10.68 11.00 15.79
N THR A 439 11.70 11.78 16.14
CA THR A 439 11.55 13.12 16.73
C THR A 439 10.92 14.11 15.74
N ILE A 440 11.39 14.14 14.49
CA ILE A 440 10.83 14.97 13.41
C ILE A 440 9.36 14.61 13.17
N LYS A 441 9.03 13.32 13.09
CA LYS A 441 7.63 12.85 12.95
C LYS A 441 6.74 13.40 14.07
N LYS A 442 7.19 13.32 15.33
CA LYS A 442 6.45 13.87 16.49
C LYS A 442 6.26 15.37 16.39
N ILE A 443 7.31 16.12 16.00
CA ILE A 443 7.25 17.58 15.83
C ILE A 443 6.19 17.93 14.79
N ILE A 444 6.26 17.35 13.59
CA ILE A 444 5.33 17.62 12.49
C ILE A 444 3.89 17.22 12.87
N ASP A 445 3.71 16.12 13.59
CA ASP A 445 2.38 15.72 14.08
C ASP A 445 1.80 16.65 15.14
N LEU A 446 2.61 17.15 16.07
CA LEU A 446 2.17 18.15 17.04
C LEU A 446 1.75 19.44 16.33
N LEU A 447 2.60 19.94 15.44
CA LEU A 447 2.35 21.19 14.72
C LEU A 447 1.11 21.11 13.83
N HIS A 448 0.97 20.03 13.06
CA HIS A 448 -0.18 19.87 12.18
C HIS A 448 -1.50 19.69 12.94
N ASN A 449 -1.52 18.86 13.99
CA ASN A 449 -2.74 18.69 14.77
C ASN A 449 -3.09 19.97 15.55
N SER A 450 -2.08 20.72 16.01
CA SER A 450 -2.28 22.02 16.61
C SER A 450 -2.91 23.01 15.62
N SER A 451 -2.35 23.11 14.41
CA SER A 451 -2.87 24.00 13.38
C SER A 451 -4.29 23.62 12.95
N LEU A 452 -4.62 22.33 12.86
CA LEU A 452 -5.99 21.88 12.57
C LEU A 452 -7.00 22.30 13.65
N ILE A 453 -6.64 22.22 14.93
CA ILE A 453 -7.52 22.67 16.02
C ILE A 453 -7.78 24.17 15.91
N LEU A 454 -6.74 24.96 15.61
CA LEU A 454 -6.88 26.40 15.45
C LEU A 454 -7.66 26.75 14.18
N ASP A 455 -7.35 26.15 13.03
CA ASP A 455 -8.11 26.32 11.78
C ASP A 455 -9.59 26.02 12.00
N ASP A 456 -9.94 24.88 12.63
CA ASP A 456 -11.34 24.53 12.92
C ASP A 456 -12.06 25.65 13.71
N ILE A 457 -11.37 26.33 14.63
CA ILE A 457 -11.94 27.41 15.44
C ILE A 457 -12.01 28.71 14.64
N GLU A 458 -10.95 29.05 13.93
CA GLU A 458 -10.81 30.28 13.17
C GLU A 458 -11.74 30.31 11.93
N ASP A 459 -12.06 29.13 11.39
CA ASP A 459 -12.99 28.91 10.29
C ASP A 459 -14.41 28.58 10.77
N ASN A 460 -14.58 28.34 12.07
CA ASN A 460 -15.85 27.89 12.66
C ASN A 460 -16.38 26.59 12.02
N SER A 461 -15.47 25.66 11.75
CA SER A 461 -15.76 24.37 11.13
C SER A 461 -16.45 23.45 12.14
N PRO A 462 -17.70 23.01 11.91
CA PRO A 462 -18.41 22.13 12.84
C PRO A 462 -17.90 20.69 12.85
N LEU A 463 -17.27 20.27 11.74
CA LEU A 463 -16.97 18.88 11.45
C LEU A 463 -15.52 18.76 11.01
N ARG A 464 -14.88 17.70 11.47
CA ARG A 464 -13.57 17.27 11.04
C ARG A 464 -13.63 15.76 10.78
N ARG A 465 -13.42 15.37 9.52
CA ARG A 465 -13.41 13.94 9.09
C ARG A 465 -14.72 13.21 9.45
N GLY A 466 -15.85 13.89 9.31
CA GLY A 466 -17.20 13.36 9.61
C GLY A 466 -17.56 13.33 11.10
N LEU A 467 -16.67 13.78 11.99
CA LEU A 467 -16.89 13.86 13.43
C LEU A 467 -16.98 15.32 13.88
N PRO A 468 -17.57 15.64 15.06
CA PRO A 468 -17.54 17.00 15.59
C PRO A 468 -16.11 17.56 15.69
N ALA A 469 -15.90 18.82 15.29
CA ALA A 469 -14.60 19.45 15.46
C ALA A 469 -14.22 19.56 16.95
N THR A 470 -12.92 19.66 17.25
CA THR A 470 -12.41 19.59 18.63
C THR A 470 -13.07 20.62 19.56
N HIS A 471 -13.27 21.85 19.07
CA HIS A 471 -13.89 22.92 19.85
C HIS A 471 -15.39 22.72 20.09
N MET A 472 -16.06 21.87 19.29
CA MET A 472 -17.46 21.50 19.52
C MET A 472 -17.62 20.56 20.71
N ILE A 473 -16.54 19.88 21.12
CA ILE A 473 -16.54 18.97 22.27
C ILE A 473 -16.00 19.64 23.53
N PHE A 474 -14.84 20.30 23.41
CA PHE A 474 -14.09 20.85 24.54
C PHE A 474 -14.29 22.35 24.74
N GLY A 475 -15.00 23.01 23.83
CA GLY A 475 -15.10 24.46 23.76
C GLY A 475 -13.85 25.11 23.15
N GLN A 476 -14.02 26.33 22.63
CA GLN A 476 -12.94 27.07 21.97
C GLN A 476 -11.77 27.33 22.93
N ALA A 477 -12.04 27.80 24.16
CA ALA A 477 -10.99 28.19 25.11
C ALA A 477 -10.04 27.03 25.47
N GLN A 478 -10.57 25.85 25.77
CA GLN A 478 -9.76 24.68 26.09
C GLN A 478 -8.96 24.21 24.87
N SER A 479 -9.61 24.21 23.70
CA SER A 479 -9.00 23.77 22.44
C SER A 479 -7.83 24.68 22.03
N ILE A 480 -7.99 26.01 22.11
CA ILE A 480 -6.91 26.99 21.85
C ILE A 480 -5.74 26.76 22.82
N ASN A 481 -6.03 26.58 24.12
CA ASN A 481 -4.97 26.37 25.11
C ASN A 481 -4.17 25.08 24.82
N THR A 482 -4.84 23.99 24.45
CA THR A 482 -4.18 22.73 24.08
C THR A 482 -3.37 22.86 22.79
N ALA A 483 -3.88 23.53 21.76
CA ALA A 483 -3.15 23.77 20.52
C ALA A 483 -1.86 24.59 20.79
N ASN A 484 -1.97 25.69 21.54
CA ASN A 484 -0.80 26.48 21.93
C ASN A 484 0.23 25.67 22.72
N PHE A 485 -0.22 24.81 23.63
CA PHE A 485 0.67 23.89 24.35
C PHE A 485 1.40 22.91 23.41
N MET A 486 0.74 22.40 22.37
CA MET A 486 1.35 21.52 21.37
C MET A 486 2.46 22.23 20.57
N PHE A 487 2.30 23.51 20.24
CA PHE A 487 3.39 24.32 19.66
C PHE A 487 4.60 24.40 20.60
N VAL A 488 4.37 24.66 21.88
CA VAL A 488 5.45 24.71 22.89
C VAL A 488 6.18 23.35 22.97
N GLN A 489 5.43 22.25 22.95
CA GLN A 489 6.02 20.90 22.94
C GLN A 489 6.86 20.64 21.68
N ALA A 490 6.39 21.06 20.50
CA ALA A 490 7.14 20.92 19.26
C ALA A 490 8.48 21.68 19.32
N VAL A 491 8.48 22.92 19.84
CA VAL A 491 9.70 23.70 20.06
C VAL A 491 10.64 23.03 21.06
N GLN A 492 10.11 22.43 22.12
CA GLN A 492 10.92 21.69 23.10
C GLN A 492 11.57 20.44 22.47
N LEU A 493 10.82 19.68 21.67
CA LEU A 493 11.32 18.48 20.99
C LEU A 493 12.41 18.82 19.96
N THR A 494 12.36 19.96 19.27
CA THR A 494 13.45 20.32 18.35
C THR A 494 14.82 20.44 19.01
N ARG A 495 14.89 20.65 20.33
CA ARG A 495 16.17 20.73 21.06
C ARG A 495 16.84 19.37 21.25
N THR A 496 16.12 18.27 21.00
CA THR A 496 16.67 16.90 21.11
C THR A 496 17.20 16.39 19.77
N LEU A 497 17.08 17.18 18.69
CA LEU A 497 17.70 16.87 17.40
C LEU A 497 19.20 17.17 17.45
N ASN A 498 19.98 16.50 16.60
CA ASN A 498 21.44 16.58 16.63
C ASN A 498 21.96 17.94 16.14
N ASN A 499 21.26 18.58 15.20
CA ASN A 499 21.63 19.84 14.60
C ASN A 499 20.93 21.03 15.27
N PRO A 500 21.67 21.94 15.93
CA PRO A 500 21.06 23.09 16.63
C PRO A 500 20.36 24.09 15.70
N GLU A 501 20.68 24.11 14.39
CA GLU A 501 19.99 24.97 13.42
C GLU A 501 18.55 24.51 13.14
N CYS A 502 18.19 23.27 13.53
CA CYS A 502 16.81 22.77 13.45
C CYS A 502 15.84 23.65 14.24
N GLN A 503 16.25 24.14 15.41
CA GLN A 503 15.39 25.00 16.23
C GLN A 503 15.11 26.34 15.55
N LYS A 504 16.14 26.96 14.95
CA LYS A 504 16.00 28.21 14.19
C LYS A 504 15.12 28.03 12.96
N THR A 505 15.29 26.90 12.27
CA THR A 505 14.48 26.51 11.11
C THR A 505 13.01 26.36 11.51
N LEU A 506 12.73 25.65 12.60
CA LEU A 506 11.38 25.52 13.14
C LEU A 506 10.75 26.87 13.47
N LEU A 507 11.45 27.75 14.18
CA LEU A 507 10.89 29.06 14.55
C LEU A 507 10.61 29.93 13.31
N THR A 508 11.48 29.87 12.30
CA THR A 508 11.30 30.62 11.04
C THR A 508 10.08 30.11 10.26
N GLU A 509 9.92 28.79 10.13
CA GLU A 509 8.78 28.24 9.38
C GLU A 509 7.46 28.35 10.16
N LEU A 510 7.50 28.35 11.50
CA LEU A 510 6.34 28.70 12.31
C LEU A 510 5.90 30.15 12.09
N GLU A 511 6.83 31.09 12.02
CA GLU A 511 6.52 32.49 11.70
C GLU A 511 5.85 32.60 10.33
N HIS A 512 6.37 31.91 9.31
CA HIS A 512 5.73 31.85 8.00
C HIS A 512 4.31 31.26 8.07
N LEU A 513 4.09 30.19 8.84
CA LEU A 513 2.77 29.59 9.03
C LEU A 513 1.76 30.61 9.55
N PHE A 514 2.13 31.39 10.58
CA PHE A 514 1.27 32.44 11.12
C PHE A 514 1.08 33.62 10.15
N ILE A 515 2.10 33.99 9.38
CA ILE A 515 1.97 35.02 8.34
C ILE A 515 0.96 34.56 7.27
N GLY A 516 1.08 33.33 6.77
CA GLY A 516 0.14 32.75 5.81
C GLY A 516 -1.28 32.75 6.36
N GLN A 517 -1.47 32.25 7.58
CA GLN A 517 -2.77 32.25 8.25
C GLN A 517 -3.35 33.66 8.40
N SER A 518 -2.52 34.64 8.74
CA SER A 518 -2.98 36.02 8.92
C SER A 518 -3.61 36.61 7.66
N TRP A 519 -3.07 36.30 6.48
CA TRP A 519 -3.62 36.77 5.20
C TRP A 519 -4.95 36.11 4.87
N ASP A 520 -5.07 34.80 5.07
CA ASP A 520 -6.31 34.05 4.84
C ASP A 520 -7.46 34.60 5.71
N LEU A 521 -7.17 34.78 7.01
CA LEU A 521 -8.13 35.38 7.96
C LEU A 521 -8.46 36.83 7.63
N TYR A 522 -7.45 37.63 7.24
CA TYR A 522 -7.64 39.04 6.89
C TYR A 522 -8.56 39.20 5.67
N TRP A 523 -8.32 38.43 4.61
CA TRP A 523 -9.13 38.48 3.39
C TRP A 523 -10.56 38.03 3.64
N LYS A 524 -10.74 36.96 4.43
CA LYS A 524 -12.04 36.47 4.88
C LYS A 524 -12.80 37.53 5.68
N PHE A 525 -12.16 38.12 6.68
CA PHE A 525 -12.79 39.10 7.57
C PHE A 525 -13.15 40.41 6.86
N HIS A 526 -12.26 40.91 6.01
CA HIS A 526 -12.47 42.16 5.28
C HIS A 526 -13.18 42.00 3.93
N LEU A 527 -13.52 40.77 3.55
CA LEU A 527 -14.07 40.43 2.24
C LEU A 527 -13.21 41.01 1.10
N GLN A 528 -11.89 40.95 1.28
CA GLN A 528 -10.92 41.44 0.32
C GLN A 528 -10.56 40.32 -0.66
N ILE A 529 -10.58 40.63 -1.95
CA ILE A 529 -10.29 39.67 -3.01
C ILE A 529 -8.79 39.75 -3.34
N PRO A 530 -7.98 38.73 -3.00
CA PRO A 530 -6.57 38.73 -3.35
C PRO A 530 -6.35 38.59 -4.86
N THR A 531 -5.15 38.93 -5.31
CA THR A 531 -4.62 38.50 -6.60
C THR A 531 -4.21 37.03 -6.55
N GLU A 532 -4.05 36.40 -7.72
CA GLU A 532 -3.56 35.02 -7.80
C GLU A 532 -2.17 34.89 -7.15
N GLN A 533 -1.29 35.88 -7.35
CA GLN A 533 0.05 35.88 -6.79
C GLN A 533 0.04 35.98 -5.26
N GLU A 534 -0.75 36.90 -4.69
CA GLU A 534 -0.91 37.02 -3.24
C GLU A 534 -1.45 35.72 -2.64
N TYR A 535 -2.44 35.09 -3.29
CA TYR A 535 -2.98 33.80 -2.85
C TYR A 535 -1.91 32.69 -2.86
N LEU A 536 -1.07 32.60 -3.90
CA LEU A 536 0.02 31.63 -3.95
C LEU A 536 1.08 31.87 -2.85
N GLU A 537 1.40 33.14 -2.56
CA GLU A 537 2.32 33.50 -1.47
C GLU A 537 1.73 33.13 -0.11
N MET A 538 0.43 33.34 0.10
CA MET A 538 -0.28 32.88 1.29
C MET A 538 -0.19 31.36 1.44
N ILE A 539 -0.42 30.58 0.37
CA ILE A 539 -0.31 29.12 0.43
C ILE A 539 1.12 28.68 0.77
N ASP A 540 2.12 29.29 0.15
CA ASP A 540 3.52 28.98 0.42
C ASP A 540 3.85 29.18 1.90
N CYS A 541 3.30 30.24 2.51
CA CYS A 541 3.47 30.53 3.93
C CYS A 541 2.60 29.65 4.84
N LYS A 542 1.37 29.24 4.45
CA LYS A 542 0.46 28.43 5.28
C LYS A 542 0.73 26.93 5.17
N THR A 543 0.56 26.39 3.96
CA THR A 543 0.65 24.95 3.69
C THR A 543 2.06 24.55 3.24
N GLY A 544 2.71 25.39 2.43
CA GLY A 544 4.08 25.17 1.96
C GLY A 544 5.11 25.17 3.09
N ALA A 545 4.97 26.06 4.08
CA ALA A 545 5.88 26.19 5.20
C ALA A 545 5.99 24.91 6.04
N MET A 546 4.89 24.15 6.21
CA MET A 546 4.93 22.85 6.91
C MET A 546 5.76 21.81 6.14
N PHE A 547 5.62 21.77 4.81
CA PHE A 547 6.43 20.88 3.97
C PHE A 547 7.88 21.34 3.90
N SER A 548 8.14 22.65 3.86
CA SER A 548 9.48 23.24 3.94
C SER A 548 10.14 22.86 5.27
N LEU A 549 9.43 23.02 6.39
CA LEU A 549 9.90 22.65 7.72
C LEU A 549 10.31 21.17 7.77
N LEU A 550 9.42 20.26 7.38
CA LEU A 550 9.70 18.83 7.32
C LEU A 550 10.99 18.55 6.52
N THR A 551 11.06 19.10 5.30
CA THR A 551 12.17 18.86 4.39
C THR A 551 13.49 19.38 4.95
N ARG A 552 13.48 20.60 5.49
CA ARG A 552 14.69 21.22 6.03
C ARG A 552 15.20 20.51 7.29
N LEU A 553 14.30 20.10 8.19
CA LEU A 553 14.69 19.30 9.37
C LEU A 553 15.32 17.98 8.94
N MET A 554 14.72 17.27 7.98
CA MET A 554 15.26 16.01 7.48
C MET A 554 16.61 16.19 6.78
N VAL A 555 16.78 17.24 5.97
CA VAL A 555 18.07 17.56 5.34
C VAL A 555 19.14 17.90 6.40
N GLN A 556 18.77 18.59 7.48
CA GLN A 556 19.68 18.97 8.55
C GLN A 556 20.12 17.81 9.44
N GLU A 557 19.28 16.78 9.59
CA GLU A 557 19.53 15.54 10.33
C GLU A 557 19.99 14.37 9.43
N SER A 558 20.10 14.61 8.12
CA SER A 558 20.50 13.61 7.15
C SER A 558 21.95 13.18 7.35
N SER A 559 22.20 11.87 7.26
CA SER A 559 23.55 11.32 7.23
C SER A 559 24.24 11.48 5.85
N VAL A 560 23.46 11.85 4.82
CA VAL A 560 23.91 12.01 3.43
C VAL A 560 24.31 13.46 3.18
N VAL A 561 25.52 13.68 2.66
CA VAL A 561 25.97 15.01 2.25
C VAL A 561 25.18 15.46 1.03
N THR A 562 24.15 16.28 1.29
CA THR A 562 23.30 16.86 0.24
C THR A 562 23.91 18.18 -0.24
N SER A 563 24.06 18.33 -1.56
CA SER A 563 24.53 19.61 -2.12
C SER A 563 23.52 20.74 -1.83
N SER A 564 24.00 21.98 -1.73
CA SER A 564 23.09 23.13 -1.49
C SER A 564 22.03 23.27 -2.59
N GLU A 565 22.39 22.94 -3.84
CA GLU A 565 21.47 22.94 -4.98
C GLU A 565 20.40 21.85 -4.84
N THR A 566 20.79 20.63 -4.47
CA THR A 566 19.85 19.51 -4.23
C THR A 566 18.89 19.81 -3.08
N ALA A 567 19.39 20.38 -1.98
CA ALA A 567 18.56 20.80 -0.86
C ALA A 567 17.53 21.87 -1.25
N GLN A 568 17.92 22.83 -2.09
CA GLN A 568 16.98 23.82 -2.64
C GLN A 568 15.95 23.19 -3.58
N SER A 569 16.34 22.22 -4.41
CA SER A 569 15.42 21.48 -5.27
C SER A 569 14.40 20.66 -4.48
N LEU A 570 14.81 20.03 -3.38
CA LEU A 570 13.90 19.34 -2.45
C LEU A 570 12.88 20.30 -1.84
N VAL A 571 13.33 21.47 -1.34
CA VAL A 571 12.42 22.49 -0.80
C VAL A 571 11.48 23.00 -1.89
N LYS A 572 11.97 23.30 -3.09
CA LYS A 572 11.14 23.75 -4.23
C LYS A 572 10.07 22.73 -4.60
N MET A 573 10.43 21.45 -4.68
CA MET A 573 9.49 20.34 -4.91
C MET A 573 8.39 20.33 -3.84
N CYS A 574 8.76 20.45 -2.58
CA CYS A 574 7.84 20.48 -1.44
C CYS A 574 6.92 21.71 -1.43
N HIS A 575 7.40 22.88 -1.86
CA HIS A 575 6.57 24.07 -2.05
C HIS A 575 5.54 23.87 -3.17
N LEU A 576 5.94 23.33 -4.32
CA LEU A 576 5.01 23.02 -5.42
C LEU A 576 3.97 22.00 -4.98
N PHE A 577 4.38 21.00 -4.19
CA PHE A 577 3.47 20.04 -3.60
C PHE A 577 2.46 20.71 -2.66
N GLY A 578 2.90 21.65 -1.82
CA GLY A 578 2.03 22.45 -0.95
C GLY A 578 1.00 23.27 -1.74
N ARG A 579 1.42 23.93 -2.82
CA ARG A 579 0.52 24.67 -3.73
C ARG A 579 -0.52 23.75 -4.39
N PHE A 580 -0.05 22.62 -4.94
CA PHE A 580 -0.92 21.62 -5.55
C PHE A 580 -1.94 21.09 -4.54
N PHE A 581 -1.48 20.74 -3.33
CA PHE A 581 -2.33 20.21 -2.28
C PHE A 581 -3.42 21.20 -1.85
N GLN A 582 -3.06 22.47 -1.63
CA GLN A 582 -4.03 23.47 -1.16
C GLN A 582 -5.07 23.81 -2.24
N ILE A 583 -4.65 24.06 -3.48
CA ILE A 583 -5.58 24.36 -4.58
C ILE A 583 -6.50 23.16 -4.84
N ARG A 584 -5.98 21.94 -4.64
CA ARG A 584 -6.79 20.72 -4.76
C ARG A 584 -7.79 20.62 -3.62
N ASP A 585 -7.42 20.94 -2.38
CA ASP A 585 -8.35 20.94 -1.24
C ASP A 585 -9.50 21.93 -1.46
N ASP A 586 -9.18 23.15 -1.90
CA ASP A 586 -10.14 24.20 -2.26
C ASP A 586 -11.08 23.75 -3.41
N TYR A 587 -10.54 23.11 -4.45
CA TYR A 587 -11.35 22.57 -5.54
C TYR A 587 -12.28 21.45 -5.06
N MET A 588 -11.76 20.53 -4.24
CA MET A 588 -12.51 19.37 -3.77
C MET A 588 -13.62 19.75 -2.78
N ASN A 589 -13.43 20.79 -1.95
CA ASN A 589 -14.48 21.31 -1.07
C ASN A 589 -15.75 21.74 -1.85
N LEU A 590 -15.55 22.27 -3.06
CA LEU A 590 -16.64 22.78 -3.91
C LEU A 590 -17.19 21.74 -4.92
N HIS A 591 -16.50 20.61 -5.09
CA HIS A 591 -16.81 19.63 -6.13
C HIS A 591 -17.19 18.23 -5.61
N SER A 592 -16.59 17.76 -4.50
CA SER A 592 -16.65 16.36 -4.10
C SER A 592 -17.79 16.04 -3.12
N ASN A 593 -18.52 14.96 -3.40
CA ASN A 593 -19.52 14.40 -2.48
C ASN A 593 -18.87 13.81 -1.22
N GLU A 594 -17.71 13.15 -1.33
CA GLU A 594 -16.98 12.61 -0.18
C GLU A 594 -16.55 13.73 0.78
N TYR A 595 -16.08 14.87 0.23
CA TYR A 595 -15.78 16.05 1.04
C TYR A 595 -17.03 16.62 1.70
N SER A 596 -18.16 16.62 1.00
CA SER A 596 -19.45 17.04 1.56
C SER A 596 -19.86 16.19 2.77
N ASP A 597 -19.55 14.89 2.76
CA ASP A 597 -19.81 13.99 3.90
C ASP A 597 -18.82 14.21 5.06
N GLN A 598 -17.57 14.56 4.76
CA GLN A 598 -16.50 14.70 5.77
C GLN A 598 -16.48 16.07 6.46
N LYS A 599 -16.81 17.14 5.74
CA LYS A 599 -16.69 18.55 6.16
C LYS A 599 -18.04 19.28 6.17
N GLY A 600 -18.97 18.83 5.33
CA GLY A 600 -20.23 19.52 5.06
C GLY A 600 -20.27 20.05 3.63
N PHE A 601 -21.48 20.20 3.07
CA PHE A 601 -21.67 20.65 1.70
C PHE A 601 -21.12 22.06 1.48
N CYS A 602 -20.00 22.17 0.75
CA CYS A 602 -19.30 23.42 0.42
C CYS A 602 -19.06 24.30 1.66
N GLU A 603 -18.37 23.74 2.64
CA GLU A 603 -18.01 24.40 3.89
C GLU A 603 -17.20 25.70 3.66
N ASP A 604 -16.28 25.72 2.69
CA ASP A 604 -15.48 26.92 2.37
C ASP A 604 -16.36 28.15 2.06
N LEU A 605 -17.60 27.93 1.57
CA LEU A 605 -18.56 29.00 1.32
C LEU A 605 -19.26 29.50 2.59
N ASP A 606 -19.43 28.65 3.61
CA ASP A 606 -19.92 29.08 4.92
C ASP A 606 -18.90 29.98 5.61
N GLU A 607 -17.63 29.61 5.50
CA GLU A 607 -16.48 30.33 6.03
C GLU A 607 -16.30 31.68 5.33
N GLY A 608 -16.73 31.80 4.07
CA GLY A 608 -16.42 32.96 3.23
C GLY A 608 -14.97 32.96 2.75
N LYS A 609 -14.35 31.78 2.69
CA LYS A 609 -12.96 31.59 2.29
C LYS A 609 -12.76 32.05 0.85
N MET A 610 -11.70 32.82 0.61
CA MET A 610 -11.29 33.22 -0.74
C MET A 610 -10.54 32.09 -1.44
N SER A 611 -11.24 30.99 -1.73
CA SER A 611 -10.65 29.80 -2.37
C SER A 611 -10.24 30.08 -3.81
N TYR A 612 -9.31 29.30 -4.36
CA TYR A 612 -8.78 29.54 -5.71
C TYR A 612 -9.86 29.64 -6.81
N PRO A 613 -10.86 28.73 -6.90
CA PRO A 613 -11.95 28.88 -7.88
C PRO A 613 -12.76 30.16 -7.66
N LEU A 614 -12.94 30.59 -6.42
CA LEU A 614 -13.70 31.78 -6.08
C LEU A 614 -12.96 33.04 -6.52
N ILE A 615 -11.67 33.14 -6.23
CA ILE A 615 -10.82 34.25 -6.68
C ILE A 615 -10.88 34.41 -8.19
N LEU A 616 -10.78 33.31 -8.94
CA LEU A 616 -10.88 33.35 -10.41
C LEU A 616 -12.23 33.89 -10.87
N ALA A 617 -13.34 33.39 -10.32
CA ALA A 617 -14.67 33.84 -10.70
C ALA A 617 -14.92 35.32 -10.37
N LEU A 618 -14.52 35.75 -9.17
CA LEU A 618 -14.70 37.12 -8.69
C LEU A 618 -13.91 38.13 -9.54
N ARG A 619 -12.73 37.76 -10.04
CA ARG A 619 -11.87 38.65 -10.82
C ARG A 619 -12.23 38.69 -12.31
N GLN A 620 -12.84 37.63 -12.83
CA GLN A 620 -13.17 37.53 -14.25
C GLN A 620 -14.51 38.19 -14.63
N ASN A 621 -15.47 38.23 -13.70
CA ASN A 621 -16.81 38.75 -13.97
C ASN A 621 -17.31 39.68 -12.86
N PRO A 622 -17.41 41.00 -13.12
CA PRO A 622 -17.93 41.99 -12.16
C PRO A 622 -19.35 41.69 -11.66
N GLU A 623 -20.23 41.12 -12.51
CA GLU A 623 -21.61 40.78 -12.12
C GLU A 623 -21.61 39.61 -11.11
N HIS A 624 -20.80 38.58 -11.36
CA HIS A 624 -20.64 37.48 -10.41
C HIS A 624 -20.04 37.97 -9.09
N GLN A 625 -19.09 38.91 -9.16
CA GLN A 625 -18.52 39.56 -7.99
C GLN A 625 -19.59 40.27 -7.17
N ASP A 626 -20.45 41.09 -7.79
CA ASP A 626 -21.52 41.78 -7.08
C ASP A 626 -22.46 40.82 -6.35
N HIS A 627 -22.81 39.70 -7.00
CA HIS A 627 -23.69 38.70 -6.41
C HIS A 627 -23.04 37.96 -5.24
N ILE A 628 -21.85 37.39 -5.44
CA ILE A 628 -21.15 36.59 -4.42
C ILE A 628 -20.76 37.48 -3.23
N MET A 629 -20.18 38.64 -3.49
CA MET A 629 -19.80 39.57 -2.42
C MET A 629 -21.03 40.16 -1.72
N GLY A 630 -22.14 40.35 -2.44
CA GLY A 630 -23.42 40.71 -1.85
C GLY A 630 -23.92 39.67 -0.84
N ILE A 631 -23.82 38.38 -1.19
CA ILE A 631 -24.18 37.25 -0.31
C ILE A 631 -23.31 37.28 0.96
N PHE A 632 -21.99 37.37 0.83
CA PHE A 632 -21.09 37.38 1.99
C PHE A 632 -21.28 38.63 2.87
N ARG A 633 -21.49 39.81 2.28
CA ARG A 633 -21.82 41.02 3.06
C ARG A 633 -23.13 40.88 3.81
N GLN A 634 -24.15 40.26 3.21
CA GLN A 634 -25.43 40.01 3.87
C GLN A 634 -25.29 39.01 5.02
N GLN A 635 -24.50 37.96 4.84
CA GLN A 635 -24.17 36.99 5.89
C GLN A 635 -23.49 37.69 7.08
N ALA A 636 -22.44 38.47 6.83
CA ALA A 636 -21.74 39.26 7.85
C ALA A 636 -22.67 40.26 8.56
N ALA A 637 -23.55 40.94 7.82
CA ALA A 637 -24.54 41.85 8.39
C ALA A 637 -25.56 41.13 9.29
N ASN A 638 -25.96 39.90 8.93
CA ASN A 638 -26.87 39.09 9.73
C ASN A 638 -26.21 38.62 11.04
N THR A 639 -24.92 38.26 11.01
CA THR A 639 -24.12 37.94 12.20
C THR A 639 -24.16 39.08 13.20
N ALA A 640 -23.87 40.30 12.73
CA ALA A 640 -23.86 41.50 13.55
C ALA A 640 -25.25 41.84 14.11
N ARG A 641 -26.32 41.72 13.30
CA ARG A 641 -27.70 41.99 13.74
C ARG A 641 -28.20 41.02 14.81
N ASN A 642 -27.81 39.76 14.72
CA ASN A 642 -28.27 38.72 15.63
C ASN A 642 -27.42 38.61 16.91
N ASN A 643 -26.42 39.49 17.10
CA ASN A 643 -25.41 39.38 18.16
C ASN A 643 -24.85 37.95 18.29
N SER A 644 -24.71 37.26 17.14
CA SER A 644 -24.18 35.91 17.10
C SER A 644 -22.66 36.00 17.12
N ALA A 645 -22.00 35.13 17.89
CA ALA A 645 -20.54 35.06 17.93
C ALA A 645 -19.94 34.68 16.56
N GLU A 646 -20.72 33.99 15.73
CA GLU A 646 -20.28 33.39 14.48
C GLU A 646 -21.31 33.59 13.36
N PRO A 647 -20.87 33.67 12.09
CA PRO A 647 -21.77 33.84 10.97
C PRO A 647 -22.70 32.64 10.77
N PRO A 648 -23.99 32.88 10.47
CA PRO A 648 -24.89 31.78 10.14
C PRO A 648 -24.43 31.15 8.82
N ARG A 649 -24.55 29.82 8.72
CA ARG A 649 -24.24 29.09 7.48
C ARG A 649 -25.11 29.55 6.32
N LEU A 650 -24.56 29.48 5.12
CA LEU A 650 -25.31 29.79 3.91
C LEU A 650 -26.35 28.70 3.63
N PRO A 651 -27.59 29.08 3.27
CA PRO A 651 -28.59 28.13 2.82
C PRO A 651 -28.10 27.29 1.64
N HIS A 652 -28.58 26.06 1.55
CA HIS A 652 -28.17 25.12 0.51
C HIS A 652 -28.46 25.65 -0.91
N GLU A 653 -29.56 26.39 -1.13
CA GLU A 653 -29.82 27.03 -2.42
C GLU A 653 -28.78 28.11 -2.75
N THR A 654 -28.37 28.92 -1.77
CA THR A 654 -27.36 29.97 -1.95
C THR A 654 -26.00 29.37 -2.34
N LYS A 655 -25.59 28.28 -1.69
CA LYS A 655 -24.36 27.56 -2.05
C LYS A 655 -24.41 27.01 -3.48
N ARG A 656 -25.52 26.36 -3.86
CA ARG A 656 -25.73 25.87 -5.24
C ARG A 656 -25.71 27.01 -6.26
N TYR A 657 -26.25 28.17 -5.90
CA TYR A 657 -26.21 29.36 -6.75
C TYR A 657 -24.78 29.84 -6.98
N ILE A 658 -23.96 29.97 -5.92
CA ILE A 658 -22.53 30.34 -6.03
C ILE A 658 -21.80 29.32 -6.91
N ILE A 659 -21.98 28.01 -6.68
CA ILE A 659 -21.38 26.95 -7.53
C ILE A 659 -21.80 27.10 -9.00
N GLY A 660 -23.06 27.47 -9.25
CA GLY A 660 -23.56 27.78 -10.59
C GLY A 660 -22.80 28.91 -11.26
N LEU A 661 -22.52 29.99 -10.51
CA LEU A 661 -21.71 31.13 -11.00
C LEU A 661 -20.25 30.74 -11.26
N LEU A 662 -19.65 29.90 -10.42
CA LEU A 662 -18.28 29.38 -10.62
C LEU A 662 -18.18 28.53 -11.90
N LYS A 663 -19.23 27.76 -12.20
CA LYS A 663 -19.30 26.95 -13.43
C LYS A 663 -19.52 27.82 -14.66
N SER A 664 -20.43 28.79 -14.61
CA SER A 664 -20.71 29.67 -15.76
C SER A 664 -19.55 30.61 -16.11
N SER A 665 -18.65 30.92 -15.16
CA SER A 665 -17.40 31.65 -15.43
C SER A 665 -16.24 30.77 -15.88
N ASN A 666 -16.42 29.45 -15.97
CA ASN A 666 -15.34 28.46 -16.20
C ASN A 666 -14.25 28.47 -15.11
N ALA A 667 -14.50 29.05 -13.93
CA ALA A 667 -13.49 29.15 -12.87
C ALA A 667 -13.09 27.76 -12.33
N MET A 668 -14.03 26.81 -12.31
CA MET A 668 -13.74 25.41 -11.95
C MET A 668 -12.82 24.75 -12.99
N ASP A 669 -13.06 24.97 -14.28
CA ASP A 669 -12.25 24.40 -15.36
C ASP A 669 -10.84 25.02 -15.40
N PHE A 670 -10.73 26.33 -15.18
CA PHE A 670 -9.44 27.00 -15.04
C PHE A 670 -8.67 26.52 -13.81
N THR A 671 -9.36 26.25 -12.69
CA THR A 671 -8.73 25.63 -11.51
C THR A 671 -8.21 24.24 -11.84
N LEU A 672 -9.00 23.40 -12.50
CA LEU A 672 -8.59 22.06 -12.89
C LEU A 672 -7.40 22.09 -13.86
N LYS A 673 -7.38 23.05 -14.80
CA LYS A 673 -6.24 23.28 -15.68
C LYS A 673 -4.98 23.63 -14.89
N ARG A 674 -5.08 24.57 -13.94
CA ARG A 674 -3.97 24.96 -13.06
C ARG A 674 -3.46 23.79 -12.24
N LEU A 675 -4.36 22.96 -11.72
CA LEU A 675 -3.99 21.75 -10.97
C LEU A 675 -3.19 20.78 -11.85
N LYS A 676 -3.57 20.58 -13.11
CA LYS A 676 -2.81 19.72 -14.05
C LYS A 676 -1.41 20.28 -14.31
N GLU A 677 -1.30 21.60 -14.49
CA GLU A 677 0.00 22.27 -14.66
C GLU A 677 0.89 22.10 -13.43
N LEU A 678 0.32 22.21 -12.22
CA LEU A 678 1.03 21.99 -10.97
C LEU A 678 1.42 20.52 -10.76
N GLU A 679 0.54 19.57 -11.07
CA GLU A 679 0.84 18.14 -11.03
C GLU A 679 2.04 17.80 -11.92
N THR A 680 2.04 18.27 -13.18
CA THR A 680 3.18 18.11 -14.09
C THR A 680 4.45 18.78 -13.56
N ALA A 681 4.34 19.98 -12.98
CA ALA A 681 5.49 20.68 -12.41
C ALA A 681 6.09 19.93 -11.22
N VAL A 682 5.25 19.36 -10.34
CA VAL A 682 5.69 18.53 -9.21
C VAL A 682 6.39 17.27 -9.74
N GLU A 683 5.78 16.55 -10.68
CA GLU A 683 6.38 15.37 -11.31
C GLU A 683 7.76 15.66 -11.92
N GLN A 684 7.88 16.81 -12.60
CA GLN A 684 9.16 17.22 -13.18
C GLN A 684 10.21 17.50 -12.10
N THR A 685 9.85 18.20 -11.01
CA THR A 685 10.79 18.41 -9.91
C THR A 685 11.21 17.11 -9.21
N VAL A 686 10.33 16.11 -9.13
CA VAL A 686 10.70 14.78 -8.63
C VAL A 686 11.73 14.12 -9.55
N VAL A 687 11.54 14.15 -10.87
CA VAL A 687 12.54 13.64 -11.83
C VAL A 687 13.89 14.35 -11.68
N GLU A 688 13.88 15.67 -11.51
CA GLU A 688 15.09 16.47 -11.30
C GLU A 688 15.83 16.06 -10.02
N VAL A 689 15.10 15.85 -8.91
CA VAL A 689 15.64 15.38 -7.64
C VAL A 689 16.19 13.96 -7.73
N GLU A 690 15.45 13.02 -8.34
CA GLU A 690 15.89 11.63 -8.56
C GLU A 690 17.21 11.60 -9.36
N LYS A 691 17.29 12.42 -10.41
CA LYS A 691 18.51 12.53 -11.22
C LYS A 691 19.68 13.13 -10.43
N ALA A 692 19.42 14.14 -9.60
CA ALA A 692 20.45 14.79 -8.80
C ALA A 692 20.99 13.87 -7.68
N LEU A 693 20.14 13.01 -7.13
CA LEU A 693 20.50 12.04 -6.08
C LEU A 693 20.99 10.70 -6.66
N GLY A 694 20.72 10.43 -7.94
CA GLY A 694 21.05 9.16 -8.58
C GLY A 694 20.19 7.99 -8.11
N ASP A 695 19.06 8.26 -7.44
CA ASP A 695 18.17 7.26 -6.88
C ASP A 695 16.70 7.60 -7.13
N SER A 696 15.97 6.61 -7.66
CA SER A 696 14.53 6.70 -7.90
C SER A 696 13.77 6.64 -6.58
N ASN A 697 12.61 7.31 -6.47
CA ASN A 697 11.84 7.31 -5.22
C ASN A 697 10.41 6.79 -5.43
N PRO A 698 10.22 5.46 -5.39
CA PRO A 698 8.91 4.84 -5.56
C PRO A 698 7.88 5.35 -4.55
N VAL A 699 8.28 5.65 -3.31
CA VAL A 699 7.36 6.16 -2.27
C VAL A 699 6.85 7.56 -2.61
N MET A 700 7.71 8.44 -3.14
CA MET A 700 7.31 9.73 -3.68
C MET A 700 6.36 9.58 -4.87
N ARG A 701 6.63 8.61 -5.76
CA ARG A 701 5.73 8.32 -6.89
C ARG A 701 4.36 7.80 -6.44
N ILE A 702 4.28 6.95 -5.40
CA ILE A 702 3.02 6.56 -4.74
C ILE A 702 2.27 7.80 -4.25
N LEU A 703 2.98 8.70 -3.56
CA LEU A 703 2.41 9.91 -2.97
C LEU A 703 1.73 10.77 -4.05
N LEU A 704 2.43 11.01 -5.18
CA LEU A 704 1.86 11.71 -6.33
C LEU A 704 0.68 10.95 -6.92
N GLY A 705 0.82 9.64 -7.09
CA GLY A 705 -0.26 8.79 -7.60
C GLY A 705 -1.52 8.79 -6.75
N ARG A 706 -1.45 9.05 -5.43
CA ARG A 706 -2.64 9.20 -4.57
C ARG A 706 -3.34 10.53 -4.72
N LEU A 707 -2.60 11.57 -5.06
CA LEU A 707 -3.14 12.92 -5.20
C LEU A 707 -3.51 13.25 -6.65
N SER A 708 -3.19 12.36 -7.58
CA SER A 708 -3.39 12.57 -9.00
C SER A 708 -4.82 12.99 -9.35
N LEU A 709 -4.93 13.89 -10.32
CA LEU A 709 -6.22 14.40 -10.78
C LEU A 709 -6.97 13.39 -11.66
N ARG A 710 -6.35 12.27 -12.05
CA ARG A 710 -6.95 11.26 -12.93
C ARG A 710 -8.25 10.67 -12.34
N ASP A 711 -8.35 10.60 -11.01
CA ASP A 711 -9.54 10.11 -10.30
C ASP A 711 -10.65 11.17 -10.13
N ILE A 712 -10.38 12.44 -10.47
CA ILE A 712 -11.32 13.58 -10.35
C ILE A 712 -11.98 13.92 -11.70
N VAL A 713 -11.35 13.54 -12.81
CA VAL A 713 -11.79 13.87 -14.19
C VAL A 713 -12.50 12.69 -14.88
N ALA A 714 -12.40 11.48 -14.30
CA ALA A 714 -13.15 10.29 -14.71
C ALA A 714 -14.57 10.30 -14.16
#